data_AF-A0A937P0Y1-F1
#
_entry.id   AF-A0A937P0Y1-F1
#
_cell.length_a   1.000
_cell.length_b   1.000
_cell.length_c   1.000
_cell.angle_alpha   90.00
_cell.angle_beta   90.00
_cell.angle_gamma   90.00
#
_symmetry.space_group_name_H-M   'P 1'
#
loop_
_entity.id
_entity.type
_entity.pdbx_description
1 polymer ?
#
loop_
_entity_poly.entity_id
_entity_poly.type
_entity_poly.pdbx_seq_one_letter_code
_entity_poly.pdbx_strand_id
1 'polypeptide(L)'
;MTTEELKFKHLIGKDFYSTPPPDGPVRNIAEFDRMQGVLVRYPFGISYAVIKEMAEDIMVVTIVEDQSEENYVLNQYNSNGVNTANCEFLHAPTNSYWTRDYGPWFVFDGNDNPGIVNFPYNRPRPLDNDIPIEVATYLGIDLYGMDLIHTGGNYMTDGMGISSSSELVWDENPSLSHTQIDQLMNDYLGIDTYHVVPDPNNTYIDHIDCWGKFLDVDKVLIREVPSTHPQYDEIEATAAYYASQTSAYGQPYQVFRIYTPNDQPYTNSLILNEKVLVPVTGSQWDNDALQTYQDAMPGYEIVGLTGSWASSDALHCRTKGIADIGMLYIHHIPILGNAPVQTNYQIDAEITSHSQQAIYPDSVFIIYCVNSGSYDTILMVNTLGKNYSGTIPGQPYGSEIAYYLFVADGSGRSETHPFIGAPDPHIFYVGEPSYPDISVNPSGFEVTLLTNDSTVEQLSLSNLGQMELDFNIDKQYVFSKAKAYCSSSGGGDDEFILNVTIGSINNTTGQSYYADYTSISTDVNAGESYPVTITNGDTNWEADECGIWVDWNQNEDFYDDTPIIVSGSPGVGPYTADIVPPVDAVPGSTRMRVQIIYNQAPDPCIASFSYGEVEDYALNVYTDFSDWLTIDPITGNVSGQGTTNINLTFNSAGMDEGDYYADVIINCNDPDQPQIIIPVHLIVTGARFVDLKVFLEGPFSGTEMTNDLNVAGNLPLSQPYNIIPWNYTGDEFVDSIPNADVVDWVLIELRDTTEAALATGETMIARQAVFLLNNGIIVGLDGDTCSEARPCFSTRITNNLFVVIWHRNHLGIMSANPLTESGGVYTYDFTTGSGQAYGSLPQKEIVLGIWGLYSGDGNCDGYINGSDKSNIWESQAGTAGYFTGDFNMDCNVDNNDKNDVWKPNEGMGSQVPD
;
A
#
# COMPACT_ATOMS: atom_id res chain seq x y z
N MET A 1 0.23 -11.62 -18.85
CA MET A 1 -0.18 -12.71 -19.79
C MET A 1 0.13 -14.09 -19.20
N THR A 2 -0.66 -15.11 -19.51
CA THR A 2 -0.37 -16.51 -19.11
C THR A 2 0.75 -17.14 -19.96
N THR A 3 1.38 -18.21 -19.47
CA THR A 3 2.42 -18.96 -20.21
C THR A 3 1.92 -19.51 -21.55
N GLU A 4 0.62 -19.78 -21.69
CA GLU A 4 0.02 -20.23 -22.95
C GLU A 4 -0.15 -19.07 -23.94
N GLU A 5 -0.63 -17.91 -23.49
CA GLU A 5 -0.78 -16.71 -24.31
C GLU A 5 0.56 -16.22 -24.88
N LEU A 6 1.65 -16.36 -24.11
CA LEU A 6 2.99 -16.00 -24.58
C LEU A 6 3.39 -16.74 -25.88
N LYS A 7 2.89 -17.97 -26.12
CA LYS A 7 3.14 -18.73 -27.36
C LYS A 7 2.48 -18.08 -28.57
N PHE A 8 1.40 -17.33 -28.34
CA PHE A 8 0.59 -16.70 -29.37
C PHE A 8 0.78 -15.18 -29.41
N LYS A 9 1.76 -14.61 -28.69
CA LYS A 9 2.03 -13.16 -28.64
C LYS A 9 2.13 -12.50 -30.03
N HIS A 10 2.59 -13.25 -31.05
CA HIS A 10 2.64 -12.81 -32.45
C HIS A 10 1.27 -12.53 -33.11
N LEU A 11 0.16 -12.84 -32.44
CA LEU A 11 -1.21 -12.52 -32.87
C LEU A 11 -1.69 -11.16 -32.34
N ILE A 12 -1.01 -10.56 -31.36
CA ILE A 12 -1.36 -9.22 -30.85
C ILE A 12 -1.16 -8.20 -31.98
N GLY A 13 -2.18 -7.36 -32.22
CA GLY A 13 -2.20 -6.38 -33.30
C GLY A 13 -2.21 -6.96 -34.71
N LYS A 14 -2.31 -8.29 -34.86
CA LYS A 14 -2.42 -8.93 -36.17
C LYS A 14 -3.77 -8.57 -36.77
N ASP A 15 -3.72 -7.86 -37.89
CA ASP A 15 -4.89 -7.30 -38.61
C ASP A 15 -5.43 -5.98 -38.03
N PHE A 16 -4.74 -5.36 -37.07
CA PHE A 16 -5.02 -3.97 -36.65
C PHE A 16 -4.74 -2.98 -37.80
N TYR A 17 -5.62 -1.98 -37.93
CA TYR A 17 -5.49 -0.90 -38.89
C TYR A 17 -5.53 0.45 -38.18
N SER A 18 -4.42 1.19 -38.27
CA SER A 18 -4.35 2.56 -37.76
C SER A 18 -5.04 3.55 -38.70
N THR A 19 -5.73 4.53 -38.13
CA THR A 19 -6.33 5.66 -38.85
C THR A 19 -5.59 6.96 -38.53
N PRO A 20 -5.93 8.10 -39.15
CA PRO A 20 -5.70 9.39 -38.50
C PRO A 20 -6.48 9.52 -37.18
N PRO A 21 -6.01 10.33 -36.22
CA PRO A 21 -6.78 10.65 -35.01
C PRO A 21 -8.09 11.40 -35.33
N PRO A 22 -9.04 11.48 -34.38
CA PRO A 22 -10.21 12.34 -34.49
C PRO A 22 -9.81 13.82 -34.66
N ASP A 23 -10.70 14.62 -35.24
CA ASP A 23 -10.50 16.07 -35.29
C ASP A 23 -10.52 16.64 -33.86
N GLY A 24 -9.54 17.47 -33.49
CA GLY A 24 -9.47 18.08 -32.16
C GLY A 24 -10.36 19.32 -31.99
N PRO A 25 -10.68 19.74 -30.74
CA PRO A 25 -10.29 19.08 -29.49
C PRO A 25 -11.07 17.77 -29.28
N VAL A 26 -10.39 16.74 -28.79
CA VAL A 26 -11.00 15.45 -28.47
C VAL A 26 -11.33 15.42 -26.98
N ARG A 27 -12.46 14.82 -26.60
CA ARG A 27 -12.78 14.51 -25.20
C ARG A 27 -13.01 13.01 -25.06
N ASN A 28 -12.19 12.34 -24.25
CA ASN A 28 -12.50 10.99 -23.79
C ASN A 28 -13.55 11.03 -22.66
N ILE A 29 -14.42 10.02 -22.67
CA ILE A 29 -15.59 9.94 -21.79
C ILE A 29 -15.22 9.16 -20.52
N ALA A 30 -15.46 9.76 -19.36
CA ALA A 30 -15.21 9.14 -18.06
C ALA A 30 -16.23 8.05 -17.74
N GLU A 31 -15.92 7.16 -16.80
CA GLU A 31 -16.88 6.13 -16.40
C GLU A 31 -18.09 6.70 -15.64
N PHE A 32 -17.91 7.82 -14.95
CA PHE A 32 -18.96 8.57 -14.25
C PHE A 32 -19.70 9.58 -15.16
N ASP A 33 -19.39 9.63 -16.46
CA ASP A 33 -20.23 10.33 -17.43
C ASP A 33 -21.52 9.52 -17.73
N ARG A 34 -22.51 10.16 -18.35
CA ARG A 34 -23.77 9.51 -18.72
C ARG A 34 -23.56 8.34 -19.68
N MET A 35 -23.99 7.16 -19.26
CA MET A 35 -24.06 5.94 -20.06
C MET A 35 -25.49 5.71 -20.57
N GLN A 36 -25.62 5.25 -21.81
CA GLN A 36 -26.90 4.79 -22.38
C GLN A 36 -27.07 3.26 -22.33
N GLY A 37 -25.97 2.53 -22.10
CA GLY A 37 -25.98 1.08 -21.99
C GLY A 37 -24.76 0.52 -21.25
N VAL A 38 -24.74 -0.79 -21.10
CA VAL A 38 -23.58 -1.55 -20.62
C VAL A 38 -23.39 -2.79 -21.50
N LEU A 39 -22.15 -3.02 -21.91
CA LEU A 39 -21.72 -4.13 -22.73
C LEU A 39 -21.29 -5.30 -21.84
N VAL A 40 -21.88 -6.47 -22.09
CA VAL A 40 -21.52 -7.75 -21.47
C VAL A 40 -21.42 -8.82 -22.55
N ARG A 41 -20.80 -9.97 -22.24
CA ARG A 41 -20.57 -11.02 -23.24
C ARG A 41 -21.03 -12.39 -22.76
N TYR A 42 -21.69 -13.13 -23.64
CA TYR A 42 -21.98 -14.56 -23.48
C TYR A 42 -20.96 -15.45 -24.22
N PRO A 43 -20.49 -16.59 -23.67
CA PRO A 43 -20.74 -17.11 -22.33
C PRO A 43 -20.33 -16.17 -21.19
N PHE A 44 -21.18 -16.07 -20.17
CA PHE A 44 -21.06 -15.07 -19.11
C PHE A 44 -19.91 -15.36 -18.14
N GLY A 45 -19.14 -14.31 -17.83
CA GLY A 45 -18.27 -14.25 -16.66
C GLY A 45 -18.95 -13.62 -15.43
N ILE A 46 -20.20 -13.19 -15.53
CA ILE A 46 -20.96 -12.54 -14.46
C ILE A 46 -22.26 -13.28 -14.18
N SER A 47 -22.81 -13.09 -12.98
CA SER A 47 -24.06 -13.75 -12.58
C SER A 47 -25.28 -13.08 -13.22
N TYR A 48 -26.38 -13.82 -13.35
CA TYR A 48 -27.66 -13.23 -13.79
C TYR A 48 -28.19 -12.19 -12.81
N ALA A 49 -27.79 -12.24 -11.53
CA ALA A 49 -28.16 -11.21 -10.56
C ALA A 49 -27.53 -9.87 -10.92
N VAL A 50 -26.25 -9.86 -11.32
CA VAL A 50 -25.56 -8.65 -11.81
C VAL A 50 -26.24 -8.12 -13.07
N ILE A 51 -26.53 -9.00 -14.04
CA ILE A 51 -27.19 -8.60 -15.29
C ILE A 51 -28.59 -8.04 -15.02
N LYS A 52 -29.33 -8.67 -14.11
CA LYS A 52 -30.66 -8.21 -13.70
C LYS A 52 -30.60 -6.81 -13.10
N GLU A 53 -29.66 -6.59 -12.17
CA GLU A 53 -29.46 -5.30 -11.50
C GLU A 53 -29.20 -4.18 -12.51
N MET A 54 -28.28 -4.39 -13.46
CA MET A 54 -28.00 -3.40 -14.51
C MET A 54 -29.23 -3.13 -15.40
N ALA A 55 -29.99 -4.18 -15.75
CA ALA A 55 -31.17 -4.07 -16.60
C ALA A 55 -32.37 -3.36 -15.93
N GLU A 56 -32.31 -3.03 -14.64
CA GLU A 56 -33.34 -2.22 -13.98
C GLU A 56 -33.30 -0.77 -14.49
N ASP A 57 -32.10 -0.24 -14.74
CA ASP A 57 -31.90 1.19 -15.02
C ASP A 57 -31.44 1.50 -16.46
N ILE A 58 -30.66 0.60 -17.07
CA ILE A 58 -29.97 0.88 -18.33
C ILE A 58 -30.07 -0.28 -19.33
N MET A 59 -29.82 -0.01 -20.61
CA MET A 59 -29.78 -1.03 -21.65
C MET A 59 -28.59 -1.98 -21.47
N VAL A 60 -28.84 -3.28 -21.31
CA VAL A 60 -27.78 -4.30 -21.32
C VAL A 60 -27.61 -4.84 -22.74
N VAL A 61 -26.49 -4.50 -23.38
CA VAL A 61 -26.12 -5.03 -24.70
C VAL A 61 -25.26 -6.28 -24.49
N THR A 62 -25.79 -7.43 -24.91
CA THR A 62 -25.11 -8.73 -24.75
C THR A 62 -24.49 -9.17 -26.06
N ILE A 63 -23.18 -9.36 -26.08
CA ILE A 63 -22.47 -9.96 -27.22
C ILE A 63 -22.76 -11.47 -27.24
N VAL A 64 -23.21 -11.96 -28.40
CA VAL A 64 -23.49 -13.38 -28.69
C VAL A 64 -22.93 -13.71 -30.06
N GLU A 65 -22.56 -14.97 -30.31
CA GLU A 65 -21.97 -15.35 -31.60
C GLU A 65 -22.99 -15.27 -32.74
N ASP A 66 -24.23 -15.70 -32.50
CA ASP A 66 -25.27 -15.77 -33.50
C ASP A 66 -26.70 -15.75 -32.92
N GLN A 67 -27.68 -15.83 -33.83
CA GLN A 67 -29.10 -15.86 -33.48
C GLN A 67 -29.49 -17.06 -32.59
N SER A 68 -28.79 -18.19 -32.65
CA SER A 68 -29.06 -19.35 -31.79
C SER A 68 -28.67 -19.05 -30.35
N GLU A 69 -27.49 -18.46 -30.15
CA GLU A 69 -27.05 -18.02 -28.82
C GLU A 69 -27.95 -16.91 -28.27
N GLU A 70 -28.36 -15.93 -29.09
CA GLU A 70 -29.34 -14.92 -28.69
C GLU A 70 -30.61 -15.56 -28.12
N ASN A 71 -31.22 -16.50 -28.86
CA ASN A 71 -32.43 -17.17 -28.42
C ASN A 71 -32.21 -17.93 -27.11
N TYR A 72 -31.04 -18.54 -26.93
CA TYR A 72 -30.70 -19.22 -25.68
C TYR A 72 -30.58 -18.22 -24.52
N VAL A 73 -29.80 -17.15 -24.68
CA VAL A 73 -29.60 -16.13 -23.66
C VAL A 73 -30.92 -15.44 -23.30
N LEU A 74 -31.74 -15.08 -24.28
CA LEU A 74 -33.05 -14.47 -24.04
C LEU A 74 -33.95 -15.39 -23.19
N ASN A 75 -33.92 -16.70 -23.41
CA ASN A 75 -34.63 -17.65 -22.55
C ASN A 75 -34.05 -17.70 -21.13
N GLN A 76 -32.72 -17.60 -20.97
CA GLN A 76 -32.08 -17.53 -19.65
C GLN A 76 -32.44 -16.23 -18.92
N TYR A 77 -32.41 -15.09 -19.60
CA TYR A 77 -32.81 -13.78 -19.06
C TYR A 77 -34.25 -13.81 -18.56
N ASN A 78 -35.19 -14.29 -19.39
CA ASN A 78 -36.58 -14.48 -18.98
C ASN A 78 -36.72 -15.40 -17.76
N SER A 79 -35.98 -16.51 -17.73
CA SER A 79 -36.06 -17.49 -16.64
C SER A 79 -35.47 -16.98 -15.31
N ASN A 80 -34.52 -16.05 -15.38
CA ASN A 80 -33.87 -15.44 -14.21
C ASN A 80 -34.47 -14.07 -13.83
N GLY A 81 -35.54 -13.64 -14.51
CA GLY A 81 -36.25 -12.40 -14.19
C GLY A 81 -35.48 -11.12 -14.54
N VAL A 82 -34.59 -11.18 -15.53
CA VAL A 82 -33.95 -10.01 -16.12
C VAL A 82 -35.00 -9.22 -16.90
N ASN A 83 -34.97 -7.89 -16.80
CA ASN A 83 -35.86 -7.02 -17.57
C ASN A 83 -35.47 -7.00 -19.06
N THR A 84 -36.04 -7.92 -19.85
CA THR A 84 -35.70 -8.05 -21.27
C THR A 84 -36.13 -6.87 -22.15
N ALA A 85 -36.91 -5.91 -21.62
CA ALA A 85 -37.18 -4.66 -22.32
C ALA A 85 -35.94 -3.75 -22.38
N ASN A 86 -35.01 -3.94 -21.44
CA ASN A 86 -33.71 -3.26 -21.36
C ASN A 86 -32.58 -4.23 -21.75
N CYS A 87 -32.81 -5.09 -22.74
CA CYS A 87 -31.78 -5.99 -23.26
C CYS A 87 -31.74 -5.94 -24.79
N GLU A 88 -30.54 -5.77 -25.33
CA GLU A 88 -30.25 -5.87 -26.75
C GLU A 88 -29.07 -6.82 -26.99
N PHE A 89 -28.88 -7.23 -28.25
CA PHE A 89 -27.88 -8.23 -28.63
C PHE A 89 -27.00 -7.73 -29.77
N LEU A 90 -25.69 -7.94 -29.61
CA LEU A 90 -24.68 -7.69 -30.64
C LEU A 90 -24.17 -9.04 -31.16
N HIS A 91 -24.37 -9.33 -32.44
CA HIS A 91 -23.90 -10.59 -33.06
C HIS A 91 -22.45 -10.43 -33.50
N ALA A 92 -21.53 -10.92 -32.69
CA ALA A 92 -20.10 -10.87 -32.98
C ALA A 92 -19.36 -12.06 -32.35
N PRO A 93 -18.42 -12.69 -33.09
CA PRO A 93 -17.57 -13.73 -32.53
C PRO A 93 -16.60 -13.11 -31.50
N THR A 94 -16.33 -13.82 -30.41
CA THR A 94 -15.46 -13.37 -29.31
C THR A 94 -14.61 -14.51 -28.78
N ASN A 95 -13.43 -14.21 -28.24
CA ASN A 95 -12.60 -15.16 -27.53
C ASN A 95 -12.93 -15.22 -26.03
N SER A 96 -13.34 -14.10 -25.41
CA SER A 96 -13.48 -14.02 -23.96
C SER A 96 -14.61 -13.11 -23.49
N TYR A 97 -14.82 -13.05 -22.16
CA TYR A 97 -15.87 -12.23 -21.53
C TYR A 97 -15.36 -10.93 -20.89
N TRP A 98 -14.07 -10.62 -21.00
CA TRP A 98 -13.46 -9.43 -20.41
C TRP A 98 -13.72 -8.19 -21.26
N THR A 99 -15.00 -7.81 -21.43
CA THR A 99 -15.42 -6.68 -22.27
C THR A 99 -14.82 -5.35 -21.85
N ARG A 100 -14.29 -5.24 -20.63
CA ARG A 100 -13.51 -4.07 -20.20
C ARG A 100 -12.24 -3.89 -21.00
N ASP A 101 -11.50 -4.99 -21.16
CA ASP A 101 -10.13 -4.97 -21.63
C ASP A 101 -10.04 -4.65 -23.13
N TYR A 102 -10.92 -5.26 -23.92
CA TYR A 102 -10.95 -5.09 -25.38
C TYR A 102 -12.08 -4.17 -25.85
N GLY A 103 -12.93 -3.70 -24.93
CA GLY A 103 -14.12 -2.93 -25.26
C GLY A 103 -13.82 -1.53 -25.80
N PRO A 104 -14.85 -0.87 -26.38
CA PRO A 104 -14.69 0.43 -27.03
C PRO A 104 -14.33 1.55 -26.05
N TRP A 105 -13.36 2.40 -26.40
CA TRP A 105 -13.11 3.66 -25.69
C TRP A 105 -13.82 4.80 -26.40
N PHE A 106 -14.78 5.44 -25.74
CA PHE A 106 -15.64 6.44 -26.36
C PHE A 106 -15.03 7.84 -26.29
N VAL A 107 -15.19 8.60 -27.37
CA VAL A 107 -14.75 9.99 -27.46
C VAL A 107 -15.80 10.85 -28.15
N PHE A 108 -15.73 12.16 -27.91
CA PHE A 108 -16.31 13.17 -28.79
C PHE A 108 -15.18 13.92 -29.51
N ASP A 109 -15.31 14.11 -30.82
CA ASP A 109 -14.39 14.90 -31.62
C ASP A 109 -14.68 16.41 -31.52
N GLY A 110 -13.82 17.24 -32.12
CA GLY A 110 -13.95 18.71 -32.12
C GLY A 110 -15.13 19.24 -32.93
N ASN A 111 -15.85 18.37 -33.63
CA ASN A 111 -17.11 18.66 -34.31
C ASN A 111 -18.33 18.13 -33.52
N ASP A 112 -18.12 17.72 -32.26
CA ASP A 112 -19.11 17.14 -31.35
C ASP A 112 -19.68 15.77 -31.79
N ASN A 113 -19.02 15.08 -32.73
CA ASN A 113 -19.45 13.76 -33.17
C ASN A 113 -18.94 12.68 -32.20
N PRO A 114 -19.78 11.69 -31.85
CA PRO A 114 -19.35 10.54 -31.08
C PRO A 114 -18.46 9.62 -31.93
N GLY A 115 -17.48 9.00 -31.28
CA GLY A 115 -16.63 8.00 -31.90
C GLY A 115 -16.07 7.00 -30.91
N ILE A 116 -15.45 5.95 -31.45
CA ILE A 116 -14.72 4.93 -30.69
C ILE A 116 -13.27 4.96 -31.10
N VAL A 117 -12.39 5.01 -30.11
CA VAL A 117 -10.97 4.71 -30.27
C VAL A 117 -10.76 3.21 -30.01
N ASN A 118 -10.28 2.52 -31.04
CA ASN A 118 -9.83 1.14 -30.98
C ASN A 118 -8.30 1.11 -30.86
N PHE A 119 -7.78 0.09 -30.19
CA PHE A 119 -6.36 -0.14 -29.96
C PHE A 119 -6.05 -1.63 -30.13
N PRO A 120 -4.80 -2.01 -30.48
CA PRO A 120 -4.37 -3.40 -30.42
C PRO A 120 -4.52 -3.96 -29.00
N TYR A 121 -5.46 -4.90 -28.79
CA TYR A 121 -5.64 -5.55 -27.50
C TYR A 121 -4.40 -6.36 -27.11
N ASN A 122 -3.88 -6.15 -25.90
CA ASN A 122 -2.67 -6.77 -25.38
C ASN A 122 -2.75 -8.28 -25.07
N ARG A 123 -3.75 -8.99 -25.59
CA ARG A 123 -3.86 -10.45 -25.53
C ARG A 123 -3.95 -11.02 -26.94
N PRO A 124 -3.47 -12.26 -27.17
CA PRO A 124 -3.51 -12.91 -28.48
C PRO A 124 -4.93 -13.43 -28.81
N ARG A 125 -5.91 -12.53 -28.77
CA ARG A 125 -7.35 -12.77 -28.88
C ARG A 125 -7.93 -11.91 -30.01
N PRO A 126 -7.72 -12.31 -31.27
CA PRO A 126 -8.05 -11.48 -32.42
C PRO A 126 -9.55 -11.21 -32.58
N LEU A 127 -10.43 -12.08 -32.08
CA LEU A 127 -11.88 -11.85 -32.16
C LEU A 127 -12.34 -10.80 -31.13
N ASP A 128 -11.70 -10.76 -29.96
CA ASP A 128 -11.97 -9.73 -28.95
C ASP A 128 -11.50 -8.35 -29.44
N ASN A 129 -10.35 -8.30 -30.12
CA ASN A 129 -9.76 -7.09 -30.69
C ASN A 129 -10.67 -6.37 -31.72
N ASP A 130 -11.60 -7.09 -32.34
CA ASP A 130 -12.49 -6.55 -33.37
C ASP A 130 -13.83 -6.05 -32.78
N ILE A 131 -14.12 -6.30 -31.51
CA ILE A 131 -15.40 -5.90 -30.91
C ILE A 131 -15.65 -4.39 -30.95
N PRO A 132 -14.66 -3.49 -30.75
CA PRO A 132 -14.89 -2.05 -30.93
C PRO A 132 -15.41 -1.69 -32.34
N ILE A 133 -15.04 -2.44 -33.39
CA ILE A 133 -15.53 -2.25 -34.77
C ILE A 133 -17.01 -2.60 -34.86
N GLU A 134 -17.40 -3.72 -34.26
CA GLU A 134 -18.79 -4.19 -34.24
C GLU A 134 -19.68 -3.25 -33.42
N VAL A 135 -19.18 -2.72 -32.29
CA VAL A 135 -19.90 -1.72 -31.50
C VAL A 135 -20.05 -0.40 -32.26
N ALA A 136 -19.00 0.09 -32.93
CA ALA A 136 -19.09 1.29 -33.75
C ALA A 136 -20.13 1.14 -34.88
N THR A 137 -20.18 -0.04 -35.50
CA THR A 137 -21.18 -0.36 -36.54
C THR A 137 -22.59 -0.41 -35.95
N TYR A 138 -22.77 -1.04 -34.79
CA TYR A 138 -24.04 -1.14 -34.08
C TYR A 138 -24.60 0.24 -33.68
N LEU A 139 -23.74 1.13 -33.18
CA LEU A 139 -24.12 2.50 -32.81
C LEU A 139 -24.20 3.46 -34.01
N GLY A 140 -23.58 3.11 -35.14
CA GLY A 140 -23.51 3.95 -36.32
C GLY A 140 -22.61 5.18 -36.14
N ILE A 141 -21.48 5.02 -35.44
CA ILE A 141 -20.54 6.10 -35.10
C ILE A 141 -19.15 5.85 -35.69
N ASP A 142 -18.29 6.87 -35.65
CA ASP A 142 -16.95 6.80 -36.23
C ASP A 142 -16.01 5.91 -35.40
N LEU A 143 -14.99 5.36 -36.08
CA LEU A 143 -13.98 4.48 -35.50
C LEU A 143 -12.58 5.01 -35.83
N TYR A 144 -11.74 5.13 -34.81
CA TYR A 144 -10.36 5.59 -34.91
C TYR A 144 -9.41 4.51 -34.38
N GLY A 145 -8.40 4.11 -35.16
CA GLY A 145 -7.41 3.11 -34.79
C GLY A 145 -6.14 3.75 -34.24
N MET A 146 -6.00 3.78 -32.91
CA MET A 146 -4.80 4.21 -32.20
C MET A 146 -3.78 3.05 -32.13
N ASP A 147 -2.63 3.19 -32.79
CA ASP A 147 -1.58 2.17 -32.83
C ASP A 147 -0.73 2.14 -31.55
N LEU A 148 -1.37 1.80 -30.44
CA LEU A 148 -0.79 1.67 -29.11
C LEU A 148 -1.36 0.41 -28.45
N ILE A 149 -0.52 -0.59 -28.18
CA ILE A 149 -0.97 -1.82 -27.51
C ILE A 149 -1.52 -1.44 -26.13
N HIS A 150 -2.76 -1.83 -25.84
CA HIS A 150 -3.41 -1.48 -24.58
C HIS A 150 -4.42 -2.53 -24.11
N THR A 151 -4.97 -2.27 -22.93
CA THR A 151 -6.12 -2.94 -22.32
C THR A 151 -6.93 -1.92 -21.50
N GLY A 152 -8.26 -1.99 -21.56
CA GLY A 152 -9.16 -1.09 -20.85
C GLY A 152 -9.20 -1.28 -19.33
N GLY A 153 -8.81 -2.43 -18.78
CA GLY A 153 -8.66 -2.61 -17.33
C GLY A 153 -7.46 -1.82 -16.77
N ASN A 154 -6.45 -1.58 -17.62
CA ASN A 154 -5.31 -0.74 -17.27
C ASN A 154 -5.47 0.72 -17.72
N TYR A 155 -6.70 1.23 -17.84
CA TYR A 155 -6.94 2.61 -18.25
C TYR A 155 -8.16 3.22 -17.56
N MET A 156 -8.02 4.46 -17.11
CA MET A 156 -9.12 5.26 -16.59
C MET A 156 -8.86 6.75 -16.82
N THR A 157 -9.92 7.53 -17.01
CA THR A 157 -9.88 8.97 -17.30
C THR A 157 -10.79 9.72 -16.35
N ASP A 158 -10.44 10.97 -16.04
CA ASP A 158 -11.31 11.92 -15.35
C ASP A 158 -12.30 12.62 -16.31
N GLY A 159 -12.14 12.38 -17.62
CA GLY A 159 -12.93 12.99 -18.69
C GLY A 159 -12.54 14.43 -19.02
N MET A 160 -11.73 15.09 -18.20
CA MET A 160 -11.31 16.48 -18.34
C MET A 160 -9.84 16.65 -18.76
N GLY A 161 -9.29 15.61 -19.41
CA GLY A 161 -7.96 15.63 -20.00
C GLY A 161 -6.88 14.99 -19.12
N ILE A 162 -7.23 14.37 -18.00
CA ILE A 162 -6.31 13.60 -17.16
C ILE A 162 -6.69 12.12 -17.23
N SER A 163 -5.70 11.24 -17.42
CA SER A 163 -5.92 9.80 -17.34
C SER A 163 -4.77 9.09 -16.62
N SER A 164 -4.99 7.81 -16.31
CA SER A 164 -4.00 7.01 -15.61
C SER A 164 -4.01 5.53 -16.00
N SER A 165 -2.81 4.95 -15.93
CA SER A 165 -2.49 3.55 -16.23
C SER A 165 -1.31 3.09 -15.37
N SER A 166 -1.12 1.79 -15.22
CA SER A 166 0.14 1.24 -14.71
C SER A 166 1.26 1.34 -15.76
N GLU A 167 2.51 1.15 -15.35
CA GLU A 167 3.69 1.06 -16.22
C GLU A 167 3.61 -0.03 -17.31
N LEU A 168 2.64 -0.96 -17.22
CA LEU A 168 2.40 -1.98 -18.25
C LEU A 168 2.26 -1.38 -19.67
N VAL A 169 1.70 -0.17 -19.80
CA VAL A 169 1.59 0.51 -21.10
C VAL A 169 2.97 0.79 -21.73
N TRP A 170 3.99 1.10 -20.92
CA TRP A 170 5.37 1.28 -21.38
C TRP A 170 6.01 -0.06 -21.73
N ASP A 171 5.84 -1.06 -20.87
CA ASP A 171 6.43 -2.39 -21.04
C ASP A 171 5.90 -3.13 -22.29
N GLU A 172 4.64 -2.93 -22.64
CA GLU A 172 4.02 -3.56 -23.80
C GLU A 172 4.28 -2.80 -25.11
N ASN A 173 4.80 -1.56 -25.04
CA ASN A 173 5.11 -0.71 -26.20
C ASN A 173 6.58 -0.25 -26.26
N PRO A 174 7.58 -1.16 -26.15
CA PRO A 174 9.00 -0.78 -26.03
C PRO A 174 9.59 -0.13 -27.29
N SER A 175 8.86 -0.12 -28.41
CA SER A 175 9.25 0.56 -29.65
C SER A 175 8.87 2.04 -29.68
N LEU A 176 8.04 2.51 -28.74
CA LEU A 176 7.63 3.91 -28.61
C LEU A 176 8.33 4.52 -27.39
N SER A 177 8.75 5.78 -27.49
CA SER A 177 9.16 6.53 -26.30
C SER A 177 7.93 6.95 -25.48
N HIS A 178 8.13 7.23 -24.19
CA HIS A 178 7.01 7.66 -23.32
C HIS A 178 6.32 8.91 -23.88
N THR A 179 7.08 9.89 -24.38
CA THR A 179 6.52 11.08 -25.06
C THR A 179 5.71 10.75 -26.32
N GLN A 180 6.04 9.69 -27.06
CA GLN A 180 5.23 9.26 -28.21
C GLN A 180 3.92 8.62 -27.75
N ILE A 181 3.96 7.87 -26.64
CA ILE A 181 2.76 7.32 -26.00
C ILE A 181 1.87 8.48 -25.53
N ASP A 182 2.42 9.45 -24.79
CA ASP A 182 1.69 10.65 -24.34
C ASP A 182 1.04 11.40 -25.51
N GLN A 183 1.77 11.55 -26.63
CA GLN A 183 1.23 12.19 -27.83
C GLN A 183 0.09 11.39 -28.46
N LEU A 184 0.15 10.06 -28.49
CA LEU A 184 -0.95 9.23 -28.99
C LEU A 184 -2.17 9.35 -28.07
N MET A 185 -1.97 9.32 -26.75
CA MET A 185 -3.06 9.53 -25.79
C MET A 185 -3.69 10.92 -25.94
N ASN A 186 -2.90 11.97 -26.21
CA ASN A 186 -3.41 13.30 -26.49
C ASN A 186 -4.19 13.34 -27.82
N ASP A 187 -3.57 12.88 -28.91
CA ASP A 187 -4.14 12.96 -30.26
C ASP A 187 -5.47 12.20 -30.39
N TYR A 188 -5.58 11.01 -29.76
CA TYR A 188 -6.75 10.15 -29.92
C TYR A 188 -7.79 10.29 -28.82
N LEU A 189 -7.39 10.69 -27.60
CA LEU A 189 -8.27 10.68 -26.43
C LEU A 189 -8.38 12.07 -25.76
N GLY A 190 -7.59 13.05 -26.19
CA GLY A 190 -7.58 14.39 -25.59
C GLY A 190 -6.96 14.44 -24.20
N ILE A 191 -6.03 13.53 -23.91
CA ILE A 191 -5.34 13.47 -22.62
C ILE A 191 -4.15 14.43 -22.60
N ASP A 192 -4.25 15.48 -21.79
CA ASP A 192 -3.19 16.46 -21.57
C ASP A 192 -2.19 16.00 -20.50
N THR A 193 -2.67 15.29 -19.48
CA THR A 193 -1.84 14.72 -18.41
C THR A 193 -2.08 13.22 -18.31
N TYR A 194 -1.04 12.42 -18.53
CA TYR A 194 -1.12 10.97 -18.44
C TYR A 194 -0.27 10.43 -17.28
N HIS A 195 -0.93 10.02 -16.20
CA HIS A 195 -0.28 9.41 -15.04
C HIS A 195 -0.02 7.93 -15.30
N VAL A 196 1.22 7.61 -15.70
CA VAL A 196 1.70 6.22 -15.76
C VAL A 196 2.48 5.94 -14.47
N VAL A 197 1.96 5.04 -13.64
CA VAL A 197 2.47 4.78 -12.28
C VAL A 197 2.87 3.32 -12.10
N PRO A 198 3.86 2.99 -11.25
CA PRO A 198 4.19 1.61 -10.92
C PRO A 198 2.96 0.86 -10.39
N ASP A 199 2.76 -0.40 -10.78
CA ASP A 199 1.68 -1.21 -10.24
C ASP A 199 2.00 -1.62 -8.79
N PRO A 200 1.18 -1.25 -7.79
CA PRO A 200 1.45 -1.55 -6.38
C PRO A 200 0.96 -2.94 -5.95
N ASN A 201 0.26 -3.70 -6.79
CA ASN A 201 -0.33 -4.99 -6.40
C ASN A 201 0.62 -6.18 -6.61
N ASN A 202 1.70 -6.02 -7.38
CA ASN A 202 2.67 -7.09 -7.71
C ASN A 202 1.98 -8.39 -8.16
N THR A 203 1.02 -8.27 -9.08
CA THR A 203 0.32 -9.41 -9.69
C THR A 203 0.60 -9.48 -11.19
N TYR A 204 0.41 -10.63 -11.81
CA TYR A 204 0.74 -10.81 -13.24
C TYR A 204 -0.05 -9.92 -14.22
N ILE A 205 -1.10 -9.23 -13.76
CA ILE A 205 -2.06 -8.53 -14.62
C ILE A 205 -1.70 -7.05 -14.81
N ASP A 206 -1.11 -6.40 -13.79
CA ASP A 206 -0.70 -5.00 -13.77
C ASP A 206 -1.78 -4.02 -14.26
N HIS A 207 -3.03 -4.19 -13.82
CA HIS A 207 -4.15 -3.32 -14.20
C HIS A 207 -4.50 -2.35 -13.08
N ILE A 208 -4.60 -1.05 -13.41
CA ILE A 208 -5.01 -0.01 -12.45
C ILE A 208 -6.37 -0.28 -11.80
N ASP A 209 -7.34 -0.91 -12.48
CA ASP A 209 -8.65 -1.22 -11.91
C ASP A 209 -8.63 -2.26 -10.75
N CYS A 210 -7.49 -2.88 -10.49
CA CYS A 210 -7.30 -3.83 -9.40
C CYS A 210 -6.81 -3.15 -8.09
N TRP A 211 -6.43 -1.87 -8.12
CA TRP A 211 -5.94 -1.14 -6.95
C TRP A 211 -6.38 0.32 -6.88
N GLY A 212 -6.84 0.92 -7.98
CA GLY A 212 -7.22 2.32 -8.08
C GLY A 212 -8.50 2.54 -8.89
N LYS A 213 -9.21 3.64 -8.66
CA LYS A 213 -10.36 4.07 -9.48
C LYS A 213 -10.63 5.57 -9.36
N PHE A 214 -10.76 6.29 -10.48
CA PHE A 214 -11.36 7.62 -10.45
C PHE A 214 -12.87 7.51 -10.17
N LEU A 215 -13.33 8.24 -9.16
CA LEU A 215 -14.74 8.27 -8.73
C LEU A 215 -15.46 9.54 -9.21
N ASP A 216 -14.71 10.63 -9.35
CA ASP A 216 -15.11 11.91 -9.94
C ASP A 216 -13.83 12.60 -10.45
N VAL A 217 -13.94 13.82 -10.98
CA VAL A 217 -12.83 14.61 -11.52
C VAL A 217 -11.74 14.87 -10.47
N ASP A 218 -12.10 15.06 -9.21
CA ASP A 218 -11.19 15.35 -8.09
C ASP A 218 -11.14 14.25 -7.02
N LYS A 219 -11.74 13.08 -7.28
CA LYS A 219 -11.82 11.96 -6.32
C LYS A 219 -11.21 10.69 -6.89
N VAL A 220 -10.30 10.08 -6.12
CA VAL A 220 -9.68 8.80 -6.48
C VAL A 220 -9.77 7.83 -5.30
N LEU A 221 -10.14 6.59 -5.59
CA LEU A 221 -10.15 5.48 -4.65
C LEU A 221 -8.86 4.68 -4.81
N ILE A 222 -8.15 4.42 -3.73
CA ILE A 222 -6.94 3.58 -3.70
C ILE A 222 -7.12 2.48 -2.65
N ARG A 223 -6.70 1.27 -3.00
CA ARG A 223 -6.65 0.11 -2.11
C ARG A 223 -5.90 0.44 -0.81
N GLU A 224 -6.28 -0.22 0.29
CA GLU A 224 -5.58 -0.20 1.58
C GLU A 224 -5.45 -1.63 2.11
N VAL A 225 -4.30 -1.95 2.71
CA VAL A 225 -3.94 -3.26 3.26
C VAL A 225 -3.32 -3.09 4.64
N PRO A 226 -3.30 -4.11 5.52
CA PRO A 226 -2.61 -4.01 6.80
C PRO A 226 -1.10 -3.83 6.59
N SER A 227 -0.40 -3.23 7.56
CA SER A 227 1.06 -3.01 7.52
C SER A 227 1.89 -4.29 7.39
N THR A 228 1.29 -5.45 7.71
CA THR A 228 1.91 -6.77 7.53
C THR A 228 1.76 -7.33 6.12
N HIS A 229 0.98 -6.69 5.25
CA HIS A 229 0.78 -7.12 3.87
C HIS A 229 2.03 -6.80 3.04
N PRO A 230 2.53 -7.71 2.18
CA PRO A 230 3.78 -7.51 1.46
C PRO A 230 3.81 -6.28 0.55
N GLN A 231 2.64 -5.82 0.08
CA GLN A 231 2.46 -4.66 -0.79
C GLN A 231 2.08 -3.35 -0.04
N TYR A 232 2.20 -3.31 1.29
CA TYR A 232 1.76 -2.14 2.08
C TYR A 232 2.47 -0.86 1.63
N ASP A 233 3.80 -0.88 1.55
CA ASP A 233 4.60 0.30 1.24
C ASP A 233 4.30 0.85 -0.16
N GLU A 234 4.16 -0.01 -1.17
CA GLU A 234 3.85 0.40 -2.55
C GLU A 234 2.44 0.99 -2.67
N ILE A 235 1.48 0.43 -1.94
CA ILE A 235 0.09 0.92 -1.90
C ILE A 235 0.03 2.29 -1.20
N GLU A 236 0.73 2.48 -0.07
CA GLU A 236 0.80 3.77 0.61
C GLU A 236 1.52 4.83 -0.23
N ALA A 237 2.62 4.46 -0.90
CA ALA A 237 3.33 5.34 -1.83
C ALA A 237 2.41 5.80 -2.98
N THR A 238 1.58 4.91 -3.52
CA THR A 238 0.60 5.23 -4.56
C THR A 238 -0.47 6.18 -4.05
N ALA A 239 -1.01 5.96 -2.85
CA ALA A 239 -1.99 6.87 -2.24
C ALA A 239 -1.39 8.27 -2.01
N ALA A 240 -0.16 8.35 -1.49
CA ALA A 240 0.56 9.60 -1.30
C ALA A 240 0.86 10.32 -2.63
N TYR A 241 1.18 9.56 -3.68
CA TYR A 241 1.37 10.11 -5.02
C TYR A 241 0.13 10.86 -5.49
N TYR A 242 -1.05 10.22 -5.52
CA TYR A 242 -2.28 10.88 -5.97
C TYR A 242 -2.69 12.04 -5.07
N ALA A 243 -2.51 11.93 -3.75
CA ALA A 243 -2.80 13.03 -2.81
C ALA A 243 -1.97 14.29 -3.11
N SER A 244 -0.81 14.14 -3.76
CA SER A 244 0.05 15.25 -4.18
C SER A 244 -0.24 15.77 -5.60
N GLN A 245 -1.04 15.06 -6.40
CA GLN A 245 -1.36 15.47 -7.78
C GLN A 245 -2.54 16.44 -7.81
N THR A 246 -2.48 17.42 -8.70
CA THR A 246 -3.59 18.37 -8.96
C THR A 246 -4.60 17.75 -9.94
N SER A 247 -5.87 17.70 -9.55
CA SER A 247 -7.01 17.30 -10.40
C SER A 247 -7.34 18.35 -11.47
N ALA A 248 -8.20 18.01 -12.43
CA ALA A 248 -8.63 18.98 -13.45
C ALA A 248 -9.48 20.14 -12.88
N TYR A 249 -10.02 20.03 -11.66
CA TYR A 249 -10.64 21.16 -10.94
C TYR A 249 -9.62 22.11 -10.30
N GLY A 250 -8.31 21.80 -10.39
CA GLY A 250 -7.24 22.66 -9.92
C GLY A 250 -6.90 22.53 -8.44
N GLN A 251 -7.50 21.57 -7.73
CA GLN A 251 -7.17 21.20 -6.34
C GLN A 251 -6.50 19.82 -6.29
N PRO A 252 -5.72 19.51 -5.23
CA PRO A 252 -5.22 18.15 -5.02
C PRO A 252 -6.34 17.10 -5.01
N TYR A 253 -6.07 15.87 -5.46
CA TYR A 253 -7.07 14.79 -5.40
C TYR A 253 -7.49 14.47 -3.96
N GLN A 254 -8.79 14.26 -3.76
CA GLN A 254 -9.33 13.62 -2.58
C GLN A 254 -9.11 12.11 -2.70
N VAL A 255 -8.17 11.58 -1.90
CA VAL A 255 -7.83 10.15 -1.91
C VAL A 255 -8.66 9.40 -0.88
N PHE A 256 -9.58 8.57 -1.36
CA PHE A 256 -10.35 7.64 -0.54
C PHE A 256 -9.62 6.30 -0.44
N ARG A 257 -9.60 5.70 0.75
CA ARG A 257 -8.90 4.43 1.02
C ARG A 257 -9.91 3.31 1.22
N ILE A 258 -9.69 2.15 0.60
CA ILE A 258 -10.60 0.99 0.70
C ILE A 258 -9.87 -0.24 1.21
N TYR A 259 -10.25 -0.69 2.42
CA TYR A 259 -9.56 -1.76 3.12
C TYR A 259 -9.83 -3.14 2.51
N THR A 260 -8.75 -3.86 2.17
CA THR A 260 -8.75 -5.11 1.39
C THR A 260 -7.68 -6.08 1.92
N PRO A 261 -7.77 -6.48 3.20
CA PRO A 261 -6.71 -7.22 3.88
C PRO A 261 -6.43 -8.60 3.30
N ASN A 262 -7.38 -9.17 2.53
CA ASN A 262 -7.25 -10.45 1.86
C ASN A 262 -7.50 -10.34 0.36
N ASP A 263 -7.02 -9.25 -0.27
CA ASP A 263 -7.11 -9.01 -1.71
C ASP A 263 -8.55 -9.00 -2.27
N GLN A 264 -9.53 -8.52 -1.49
CA GLN A 264 -10.87 -8.33 -2.00
C GLN A 264 -10.86 -7.30 -3.15
N PRO A 265 -11.53 -7.56 -4.29
CA PRO A 265 -11.45 -6.71 -5.47
C PRO A 265 -12.38 -5.50 -5.41
N TYR A 266 -12.52 -4.83 -4.26
CA TYR A 266 -13.53 -3.78 -4.07
C TYR A 266 -13.36 -2.59 -5.02
N THR A 267 -12.12 -2.26 -5.41
CA THR A 267 -11.82 -1.21 -6.41
C THR A 267 -12.33 -1.55 -7.80
N ASN A 268 -12.53 -2.85 -8.10
CA ASN A 268 -12.97 -3.38 -9.39
C ASN A 268 -14.50 -3.26 -9.55
N SER A 269 -15.05 -2.12 -9.14
CA SER A 269 -16.45 -1.73 -9.23
C SER A 269 -16.79 -1.08 -10.57
N LEU A 270 -18.08 -1.01 -10.87
CA LEU A 270 -18.60 -0.36 -12.07
C LEU A 270 -19.50 0.81 -11.68
N ILE A 271 -19.19 2.01 -12.19
CA ILE A 271 -20.08 3.17 -12.09
C ILE A 271 -20.99 3.15 -13.32
N LEU A 272 -22.31 3.17 -13.09
CA LEU A 272 -23.34 3.27 -14.13
C LEU A 272 -24.35 4.33 -13.72
N ASN A 273 -24.14 5.53 -14.23
CA ASN A 273 -24.98 6.68 -13.91
C ASN A 273 -25.09 6.84 -12.38
N GLU A 274 -26.29 6.95 -11.82
CA GLU A 274 -26.51 7.18 -10.39
C GLU A 274 -26.25 5.94 -9.50
N LYS A 275 -25.72 4.84 -10.06
CA LYS A 275 -25.50 3.57 -9.35
C LYS A 275 -24.05 3.12 -9.44
N VAL A 276 -23.52 2.58 -8.35
CA VAL A 276 -22.20 1.95 -8.29
C VAL A 276 -22.37 0.50 -7.86
N LEU A 277 -21.93 -0.42 -8.72
CA LEU A 277 -21.96 -1.84 -8.46
C LEU A 277 -20.59 -2.29 -7.96
N VAL A 278 -20.53 -2.82 -6.74
CA VAL A 278 -19.27 -3.20 -6.07
C VAL A 278 -19.20 -4.73 -5.95
N PRO A 279 -18.12 -5.38 -6.42
CA PRO A 279 -17.95 -6.82 -6.23
C PRO A 279 -17.66 -7.13 -4.76
N VAL A 280 -18.53 -7.89 -4.12
CA VAL A 280 -18.38 -8.31 -2.71
C VAL A 280 -18.12 -9.81 -2.60
N THR A 281 -17.40 -10.23 -1.56
CA THR A 281 -16.87 -11.59 -1.44
C THR A 281 -17.59 -12.44 -0.39
N GLY A 282 -18.57 -11.87 0.31
CA GLY A 282 -19.21 -12.46 1.49
C GLY A 282 -18.32 -12.37 2.74
N SER A 283 -17.36 -11.43 2.74
CA SER A 283 -16.43 -11.24 3.85
C SER A 283 -16.94 -10.20 4.85
N GLN A 284 -16.35 -10.16 6.05
CA GLN A 284 -16.74 -9.18 7.07
C GLN A 284 -16.45 -7.72 6.69
N TRP A 285 -15.56 -7.49 5.70
CA TRP A 285 -15.16 -6.16 5.24
C TRP A 285 -16.07 -5.58 4.16
N ASP A 286 -17.03 -6.37 3.67
CA ASP A 286 -17.88 -5.96 2.55
C ASP A 286 -18.71 -4.71 2.90
N ASN A 287 -19.23 -4.60 4.13
CA ASN A 287 -20.04 -3.44 4.54
C ASN A 287 -19.19 -2.16 4.65
N ASP A 288 -17.97 -2.27 5.19
CA ASP A 288 -17.06 -1.13 5.32
C ASP A 288 -16.65 -0.63 3.93
N ALA A 289 -16.36 -1.54 3.00
CA ALA A 289 -16.07 -1.20 1.61
C ALA A 289 -17.24 -0.48 0.92
N LEU A 290 -18.48 -0.94 1.14
CA LEU A 290 -19.67 -0.25 0.63
C LEU A 290 -19.85 1.13 1.27
N GLN A 291 -19.56 1.27 2.57
CA GLN A 291 -19.61 2.55 3.27
C GLN A 291 -18.58 3.55 2.71
N THR A 292 -17.34 3.10 2.41
CA THR A 292 -16.33 3.93 1.75
C THR A 292 -16.85 4.53 0.45
N TYR A 293 -17.54 3.74 -0.38
CA TYR A 293 -18.15 4.24 -1.61
C TYR A 293 -19.29 5.23 -1.34
N GLN A 294 -20.12 4.99 -0.31
CA GLN A 294 -21.20 5.90 0.07
C GLN A 294 -20.67 7.27 0.53
N ASP A 295 -19.55 7.26 1.27
CA ASP A 295 -18.89 8.48 1.74
C ASP A 295 -18.21 9.23 0.60
N ALA A 296 -17.57 8.49 -0.32
CA ALA A 296 -16.87 9.07 -1.47
C ALA A 296 -17.81 9.60 -2.56
N MET A 297 -18.97 8.96 -2.73
CA MET A 297 -19.94 9.27 -3.78
C MET A 297 -21.34 9.52 -3.19
N PRO A 298 -21.54 10.62 -2.43
CA PRO A 298 -22.84 10.92 -1.82
C PRO A 298 -23.97 10.98 -2.85
N GLY A 299 -25.09 10.33 -2.53
CA GLY A 299 -26.29 10.30 -3.38
C GLY A 299 -26.32 9.20 -4.44
N TYR A 300 -25.20 8.53 -4.73
CA TYR A 300 -25.19 7.35 -5.58
C TYR A 300 -25.80 6.14 -4.83
N GLU A 301 -26.47 5.27 -5.58
CA GLU A 301 -26.93 3.98 -5.07
C GLU A 301 -25.78 2.97 -5.10
N ILE A 302 -25.26 2.62 -3.93
CA ILE A 302 -24.14 1.68 -3.80
C ILE A 302 -24.68 0.27 -3.56
N VAL A 303 -24.40 -0.66 -4.49
CA VAL A 303 -24.93 -2.03 -4.48
C VAL A 303 -23.81 -3.06 -4.48
N GLY A 304 -23.71 -3.84 -3.40
CA GLY A 304 -22.80 -4.97 -3.29
C GLY A 304 -23.35 -6.23 -3.99
N LEU A 305 -22.58 -6.81 -4.92
CA LEU A 305 -22.96 -8.01 -5.67
C LEU A 305 -21.94 -9.14 -5.53
N THR A 306 -22.43 -10.33 -5.18
CA THR A 306 -21.60 -11.55 -5.11
C THR A 306 -21.42 -12.18 -6.49
N GLY A 307 -20.31 -12.88 -6.68
CA GLY A 307 -19.97 -13.58 -7.91
C GLY A 307 -18.64 -14.32 -7.80
N SER A 308 -18.19 -14.90 -8.91
CA SER A 308 -16.88 -15.56 -8.98
C SER A 308 -15.78 -14.52 -9.20
N TRP A 309 -15.50 -13.74 -8.17
CA TRP A 309 -14.54 -12.64 -8.18
C TRP A 309 -13.15 -13.11 -7.77
N ALA A 310 -12.13 -12.48 -8.35
CA ALA A 310 -10.73 -12.58 -7.94
C ALA A 310 -10.15 -11.17 -7.84
N SER A 311 -9.07 -11.00 -7.06
CA SER A 311 -8.36 -9.73 -6.89
C SER A 311 -7.94 -9.08 -8.21
N SER A 312 -7.61 -9.91 -9.21
CA SER A 312 -7.19 -9.52 -10.56
C SER A 312 -8.28 -9.63 -11.63
N ASP A 313 -9.51 -10.03 -11.27
CA ASP A 313 -10.62 -10.19 -12.22
C ASP A 313 -11.96 -10.24 -11.48
N ALA A 314 -12.71 -9.14 -11.50
CA ALA A 314 -14.03 -9.06 -10.91
C ALA A 314 -15.04 -8.35 -11.82
N LEU A 315 -15.87 -7.45 -11.27
CA LEU A 315 -17.02 -6.91 -11.96
C LEU A 315 -16.63 -5.94 -13.08
N HIS A 316 -15.72 -5.02 -12.78
CA HIS A 316 -15.26 -4.01 -13.74
C HIS A 316 -14.61 -4.65 -14.96
N CYS A 317 -13.77 -5.68 -14.78
CA CYS A 317 -13.09 -6.39 -15.86
C CYS A 317 -14.06 -7.07 -16.87
N ARG A 318 -15.30 -7.33 -16.45
CA ARG A 318 -16.29 -8.12 -17.21
C ARG A 318 -17.46 -7.29 -17.74
N THR A 319 -17.33 -5.96 -17.65
CA THR A 319 -18.37 -5.00 -18.03
C THR A 319 -17.73 -3.77 -18.68
N LYS A 320 -18.45 -3.12 -19.60
CA LYS A 320 -18.01 -1.85 -20.19
C LYS A 320 -19.21 -0.93 -20.44
N GLY A 321 -19.22 0.25 -19.81
CA GLY A 321 -20.23 1.27 -20.08
C GLY A 321 -20.24 1.68 -21.56
N ILE A 322 -21.43 1.84 -22.14
CA ILE A 322 -21.65 2.38 -23.46
C ILE A 322 -22.07 3.83 -23.28
N ALA A 323 -21.18 4.75 -23.65
CA ALA A 323 -21.41 6.19 -23.51
C ALA A 323 -22.68 6.62 -24.26
N ASP A 324 -23.41 7.59 -23.71
CA ASP A 324 -24.53 8.20 -24.41
C ASP A 324 -24.05 9.00 -25.63
N ILE A 325 -24.28 8.47 -26.84
CA ILE A 325 -23.88 9.14 -28.08
C ILE A 325 -24.63 10.46 -28.35
N GLY A 326 -25.74 10.70 -27.64
CA GLY A 326 -26.51 11.94 -27.67
C GLY A 326 -26.34 12.80 -26.41
N MET A 327 -25.27 12.57 -25.64
CA MET A 327 -25.01 13.20 -24.34
C MET A 327 -25.28 14.70 -24.30
N LEU A 328 -25.87 15.15 -23.20
CA LEU A 328 -25.96 16.56 -22.83
C LEU A 328 -24.85 16.86 -21.82
N TYR A 329 -23.77 17.49 -22.26
CA TYR A 329 -22.57 17.64 -21.45
C TYR A 329 -22.44 19.07 -20.89
N ILE A 330 -22.09 19.17 -19.60
CA ILE A 330 -21.77 20.42 -18.91
C ILE A 330 -20.28 20.40 -18.57
N HIS A 331 -19.50 21.25 -19.23
CA HIS A 331 -18.11 21.52 -18.87
C HIS A 331 -18.04 22.73 -17.95
N HIS A 332 -17.56 22.54 -16.73
CA HIS A 332 -17.43 23.58 -15.73
C HIS A 332 -16.16 23.37 -14.89
N ILE A 333 -15.46 24.46 -14.59
CA ILE A 333 -14.38 24.48 -13.60
C ILE A 333 -14.95 25.15 -12.35
N PRO A 334 -15.13 24.42 -11.24
CA PRO A 334 -15.79 24.95 -10.06
C PRO A 334 -14.94 25.93 -9.28
N ILE A 335 -15.61 26.79 -8.52
CA ILE A 335 -14.97 27.50 -7.41
C ILE A 335 -14.97 26.53 -6.23
N LEU A 336 -13.78 26.24 -5.70
CA LEU A 336 -13.57 25.32 -4.58
C LEU A 336 -12.70 25.98 -3.51
N GLY A 337 -12.80 25.50 -2.28
CA GLY A 337 -12.01 26.02 -1.15
C GLY A 337 -12.37 27.46 -0.83
N ASN A 338 -11.37 28.34 -0.66
CA ASN A 338 -11.58 29.73 -0.26
C ASN A 338 -11.64 30.67 -1.46
N ALA A 339 -12.72 31.46 -1.56
CA ALA A 339 -12.88 32.48 -2.60
C ALA A 339 -12.89 33.88 -1.98
N PRO A 340 -12.16 34.89 -2.50
CA PRO A 340 -12.11 36.21 -1.90
C PRO A 340 -13.51 36.85 -1.81
N VAL A 341 -13.69 37.79 -0.87
CA VAL A 341 -14.96 38.53 -0.72
C VAL A 341 -15.21 39.34 -2.00
N GLN A 342 -16.31 39.02 -2.68
CA GLN A 342 -16.72 39.66 -3.93
C GLN A 342 -18.18 40.11 -3.86
N THR A 343 -18.56 41.07 -4.71
CA THR A 343 -19.97 41.47 -4.84
C THR A 343 -20.80 40.43 -5.57
N ASN A 344 -20.17 39.64 -6.45
CA ASN A 344 -20.77 38.57 -7.23
C ASN A 344 -19.67 37.52 -7.51
N TYR A 345 -20.01 36.24 -7.41
CA TYR A 345 -19.18 35.13 -7.86
C TYR A 345 -19.65 34.70 -9.24
N GLN A 346 -18.78 34.82 -10.25
CA GLN A 346 -19.10 34.46 -11.62
C GLN A 346 -18.95 32.95 -11.81
N ILE A 347 -19.99 32.32 -12.34
CA ILE A 347 -20.05 30.89 -12.63
C ILE A 347 -20.26 30.76 -14.14
N ASP A 348 -19.28 30.16 -14.82
CA ASP A 348 -19.26 29.98 -16.27
C ASP A 348 -19.26 28.49 -16.59
N ALA A 349 -20.02 28.09 -17.61
CA ALA A 349 -20.06 26.72 -18.10
C ALA A 349 -20.19 26.69 -19.62
N GLU A 350 -19.58 25.68 -20.24
CA GLU A 350 -19.81 25.33 -21.64
C GLU A 350 -20.78 24.15 -21.70
N ILE A 351 -21.87 24.30 -22.47
CA ILE A 351 -22.91 23.28 -22.58
C ILE A 351 -22.99 22.79 -24.02
N THR A 352 -22.81 21.48 -24.19
CA THR A 352 -22.87 20.80 -25.49
C THR A 352 -24.02 19.80 -25.51
N SER A 353 -24.93 19.91 -26.48
CA SER A 353 -25.91 18.86 -26.77
C SER A 353 -25.44 18.05 -27.98
N HIS A 354 -24.86 16.88 -27.73
CA HIS A 354 -24.36 15.99 -28.78
C HIS A 354 -25.52 15.37 -29.60
N SER A 355 -26.73 15.35 -29.05
CA SER A 355 -27.97 15.03 -29.79
C SER A 355 -28.37 16.09 -30.83
N GLN A 356 -27.67 17.23 -30.86
CA GLN A 356 -27.94 18.41 -31.68
C GLN A 356 -29.34 19.02 -31.44
N GLN A 357 -30.00 18.66 -30.35
CA GLN A 357 -31.26 19.27 -29.95
C GLN A 357 -31.00 20.62 -29.28
N ALA A 358 -31.99 21.51 -29.37
CA ALA A 358 -31.87 22.83 -28.76
C ALA A 358 -31.91 22.72 -27.23
N ILE A 359 -30.93 23.32 -26.57
CA ILE A 359 -30.96 23.56 -25.12
C ILE A 359 -32.15 24.46 -24.79
N TYR A 360 -32.94 24.12 -23.76
CA TYR A 360 -34.04 24.97 -23.33
C TYR A 360 -33.48 26.24 -22.67
N PRO A 361 -33.77 27.45 -23.21
CA PRO A 361 -33.19 28.69 -22.69
C PRO A 361 -33.56 29.01 -21.24
N ASP A 362 -34.63 28.41 -20.73
CA ASP A 362 -35.15 28.53 -19.38
C ASP A 362 -34.82 27.31 -18.50
N SER A 363 -33.79 26.53 -18.87
CA SER A 363 -33.37 25.34 -18.12
C SER A 363 -31.93 25.41 -17.59
N VAL A 364 -31.12 26.37 -18.01
CA VAL A 364 -29.72 26.43 -17.58
C VAL A 364 -29.61 27.19 -16.27
N PHE A 365 -29.45 26.46 -15.16
CA PHE A 365 -29.50 27.02 -13.82
C PHE A 365 -28.20 26.81 -13.04
N ILE A 366 -27.85 27.81 -12.24
CA ILE A 366 -27.05 27.63 -11.03
C ILE A 366 -28.06 27.43 -9.90
N ILE A 367 -27.94 26.31 -9.18
CA ILE A 367 -28.76 26.03 -8.01
C ILE A 367 -27.82 26.04 -6.82
N TYR A 368 -28.01 26.98 -5.88
CA TYR A 368 -27.07 27.20 -4.78
C TYR A 368 -27.79 27.41 -3.45
N CYS A 369 -27.13 27.08 -2.34
CA CYS A 369 -27.56 27.43 -1.01
C CYS A 369 -26.41 28.08 -0.23
N VAL A 370 -26.74 28.71 0.89
CA VAL A 370 -25.77 29.39 1.77
C VAL A 370 -25.91 28.82 3.16
N ASN A 371 -24.81 28.39 3.76
CA ASN A 371 -24.74 27.79 5.11
C ASN A 371 -25.78 26.68 5.31
N SER A 372 -25.82 25.71 4.39
CA SER A 372 -26.80 24.60 4.41
C SER A 372 -28.28 25.05 4.45
N GLY A 373 -28.57 26.24 3.93
CA GLY A 373 -29.92 26.80 3.83
C GLY A 373 -30.77 26.16 2.72
N SER A 374 -31.90 26.80 2.38
CA SER A 374 -32.70 26.39 1.21
C SER A 374 -31.99 26.74 -0.09
N TYR A 375 -32.14 25.88 -1.10
CA TYR A 375 -31.63 26.14 -2.44
C TYR A 375 -32.42 27.25 -3.14
N ASP A 376 -31.69 28.22 -3.69
CA ASP A 376 -32.15 29.24 -4.61
C ASP A 376 -31.66 28.91 -6.04
N THR A 377 -32.31 29.49 -7.04
CA THR A 377 -32.03 29.21 -8.45
C THR A 377 -31.74 30.48 -9.23
N ILE A 378 -30.68 30.46 -10.03
CA ILE A 378 -30.25 31.57 -10.90
C ILE A 378 -30.22 31.05 -12.33
N LEU A 379 -30.98 31.69 -13.22
CA LEU A 379 -30.92 31.40 -14.66
C LEU A 379 -29.62 31.95 -15.26
N MET A 380 -28.84 31.07 -15.89
CA MET A 380 -27.65 31.46 -16.63
C MET A 380 -28.03 32.01 -18.01
N VAL A 381 -27.24 32.96 -18.50
CA VAL A 381 -27.44 33.60 -19.80
C VAL A 381 -26.44 33.03 -20.79
N ASN A 382 -26.93 32.61 -21.98
CA ASN A 382 -26.04 32.26 -23.10
C ASN A 382 -25.30 33.53 -23.55
N THR A 383 -23.97 33.54 -23.41
CA THR A 383 -23.13 34.68 -23.76
C THR A 383 -22.70 34.62 -25.22
N LEU A 384 -22.24 33.45 -25.67
CA LEU A 384 -21.88 33.17 -27.05
C LEU A 384 -21.73 31.67 -27.29
N GLY A 385 -22.38 31.15 -28.33
CA GLY A 385 -22.24 29.75 -28.74
C GLY A 385 -22.70 28.81 -27.65
N LYS A 386 -21.78 27.98 -27.15
CA LYS A 386 -22.00 27.01 -26.06
C LYS A 386 -21.78 27.59 -24.66
N ASN A 387 -21.33 28.84 -24.54
CA ASN A 387 -20.95 29.44 -23.26
C ASN A 387 -22.16 30.06 -22.55
N TYR A 388 -22.34 29.69 -21.28
CA TYR A 388 -23.34 30.22 -20.38
C TYR A 388 -22.67 30.84 -19.15
N SER A 389 -23.25 31.93 -18.65
CA SER A 389 -22.73 32.63 -17.48
C SER A 389 -23.85 33.06 -16.56
N GLY A 390 -23.62 32.94 -15.25
CA GLY A 390 -24.48 33.47 -14.20
C GLY A 390 -23.64 33.95 -13.02
N THR A 391 -24.26 34.62 -12.07
CA THR A 391 -23.55 35.15 -10.90
C THR A 391 -24.28 34.83 -9.61
N ILE A 392 -23.62 34.14 -8.70
CA ILE A 392 -24.08 33.99 -7.32
C ILE A 392 -23.84 35.33 -6.59
N PRO A 393 -24.86 35.95 -5.95
CA PRO A 393 -24.67 37.18 -5.20
C PRO A 393 -23.66 37.01 -4.07
N GLY A 394 -22.82 38.03 -3.86
CA GLY A 394 -21.83 38.04 -2.78
C GLY A 394 -22.46 37.81 -1.40
N GLN A 395 -21.85 36.94 -0.60
CA GLN A 395 -22.29 36.62 0.76
C GLN A 395 -21.37 37.26 1.80
N PRO A 396 -21.80 37.38 3.08
CA PRO A 396 -20.91 37.80 4.15
C PRO A 396 -19.65 36.92 4.25
N TYR A 397 -18.55 37.53 4.69
CA TYR A 397 -17.32 36.81 5.04
C TYR A 397 -17.60 35.65 6.01
N GLY A 398 -17.00 34.48 5.76
CA GLY A 398 -17.21 33.24 6.50
C GLY A 398 -18.45 32.43 6.09
N SER A 399 -19.17 32.82 5.02
CA SER A 399 -20.28 32.02 4.52
C SER A 399 -19.79 30.83 3.69
N GLU A 400 -20.39 29.67 3.90
CA GLU A 400 -20.30 28.51 3.00
C GLU A 400 -21.32 28.65 1.88
N ILE A 401 -20.89 28.42 0.64
CA ILE A 401 -21.75 28.37 -0.54
C ILE A 401 -21.60 27.00 -1.17
N ALA A 402 -22.70 26.25 -1.23
CA ALA A 402 -22.80 25.00 -1.96
C ALA A 402 -23.63 25.23 -3.24
N TYR A 403 -23.16 24.78 -4.40
CA TYR A 403 -23.88 24.94 -5.66
C TYR A 403 -23.65 23.79 -6.64
N TYR A 404 -24.61 23.61 -7.55
CA TYR A 404 -24.49 22.72 -8.70
C TYR A 404 -25.19 23.35 -9.92
N LEU A 405 -24.90 22.83 -11.11
CA LEU A 405 -25.51 23.27 -12.35
C LEU A 405 -26.61 22.29 -12.79
N PHE A 406 -27.60 22.80 -13.52
CA PHE A 406 -28.64 21.99 -14.16
C PHE A 406 -28.88 22.49 -15.58
N VAL A 407 -29.14 21.58 -16.51
CA VAL A 407 -29.59 21.90 -17.88
C VAL A 407 -30.54 20.83 -18.42
N ALA A 408 -31.42 21.22 -19.35
CA ALA A 408 -32.22 20.29 -20.14
C ALA A 408 -32.26 20.69 -21.63
N ASP A 409 -32.49 19.71 -22.51
CA ASP A 409 -32.56 19.94 -23.96
C ASP A 409 -33.77 19.30 -24.64
N GLY A 410 -33.97 19.63 -25.91
CA GLY A 410 -35.07 19.15 -26.73
C GLY A 410 -35.08 17.64 -27.00
N SER A 411 -34.04 16.90 -26.64
CA SER A 411 -34.01 15.43 -26.75
C SER A 411 -34.78 14.75 -25.61
N GLY A 412 -35.08 15.51 -24.55
CA GLY A 412 -35.66 14.99 -23.31
C GLY A 412 -34.62 14.67 -22.24
N ARG A 413 -33.33 14.94 -22.50
CA ARG A 413 -32.25 14.82 -21.51
C ARG A 413 -32.25 16.01 -20.55
N SER A 414 -31.84 15.73 -19.33
CA SER A 414 -31.50 16.73 -18.33
C SER A 414 -30.33 16.23 -17.51
N GLU A 415 -29.37 17.11 -17.22
CA GLU A 415 -28.13 16.74 -16.56
C GLU A 415 -27.75 17.78 -15.50
N THR A 416 -26.96 17.32 -14.53
CA THR A 416 -26.38 18.14 -13.47
C THR A 416 -24.86 18.11 -13.51
N HIS A 417 -24.22 19.11 -12.90
CA HIS A 417 -22.78 19.12 -12.66
C HIS A 417 -22.49 19.63 -11.23
N PRO A 418 -21.85 18.82 -10.35
CA PRO A 418 -21.39 17.44 -10.55
C PRO A 418 -22.52 16.48 -10.95
N PHE A 419 -22.17 15.30 -11.46
CA PHE A 419 -23.13 14.37 -12.08
C PHE A 419 -24.37 14.12 -11.21
N ILE A 420 -24.19 13.91 -9.90
CA ILE A 420 -25.30 13.61 -8.97
C ILE A 420 -26.08 14.87 -8.51
N GLY A 421 -25.51 16.06 -8.72
CA GLY A 421 -26.13 17.34 -8.38
C GLY A 421 -26.18 17.61 -6.87
N ALA A 422 -27.39 17.85 -6.35
CA ALA A 422 -27.59 18.33 -4.98
C ALA A 422 -26.99 17.49 -3.83
N PRO A 423 -26.83 16.14 -3.93
CA PRO A 423 -26.19 15.34 -2.90
C PRO A 423 -24.68 15.58 -2.74
N ASP A 424 -24.00 16.02 -3.80
CA ASP A 424 -22.56 16.27 -3.82
C ASP A 424 -22.27 17.58 -4.59
N PRO A 425 -22.72 18.74 -4.06
CA PRO A 425 -22.55 20.02 -4.73
C PRO A 425 -21.09 20.50 -4.64
N HIS A 426 -20.68 21.39 -5.53
CA HIS A 426 -19.43 22.13 -5.36
C HIS A 426 -19.54 23.08 -4.16
N ILE A 427 -18.52 23.11 -3.31
CA ILE A 427 -18.50 23.92 -2.09
C ILE A 427 -17.31 24.87 -2.11
N PHE A 428 -17.58 26.15 -1.79
CA PHE A 428 -16.55 27.13 -1.48
C PHE A 428 -16.97 28.07 -0.35
N TYR A 429 -15.98 28.70 0.27
CA TYR A 429 -16.14 29.60 1.41
C TYR A 429 -15.80 31.04 1.02
N VAL A 430 -16.56 32.00 1.56
CA VAL A 430 -16.38 33.43 1.27
C VAL A 430 -15.33 34.06 2.18
N GLY A 431 -14.19 34.41 1.58
CA GLY A 431 -12.97 34.89 2.20
C GLY A 431 -12.06 33.75 2.65
N GLU A 432 -10.90 34.09 3.19
CA GLU A 432 -10.08 33.13 3.92
C GLU A 432 -10.79 32.71 5.21
N PRO A 433 -10.57 31.49 5.73
CA PRO A 433 -11.26 30.99 6.91
C PRO A 433 -11.18 32.02 8.04
N SER A 434 -12.33 32.49 8.51
CA SER A 434 -12.41 33.33 9.70
C SER A 434 -12.27 32.49 10.97
N TYR A 435 -11.63 31.35 10.86
CA TYR A 435 -11.48 30.36 11.89
C TYR A 435 -10.09 29.75 11.74
N PRO A 436 -9.58 29.08 12.78
CA PRO A 436 -8.33 28.34 12.72
C PRO A 436 -8.46 27.13 11.78
N ASP A 437 -7.44 26.84 10.98
CA ASP A 437 -7.41 25.68 10.07
C ASP A 437 -6.09 24.94 10.30
N ILE A 438 -6.15 23.76 10.91
CA ILE A 438 -4.96 23.04 11.38
C ILE A 438 -4.37 22.14 10.28
N SER A 439 -3.05 22.20 10.13
CA SER A 439 -2.28 21.30 9.27
C SER A 439 -1.03 20.81 10.00
N VAL A 440 -0.65 19.55 9.79
CA VAL A 440 0.43 18.86 10.51
C VAL A 440 1.41 18.19 9.55
N ASN A 441 2.69 18.14 9.89
CA ASN A 441 3.73 17.45 9.12
C ASN A 441 4.91 17.04 10.02
N PRO A 442 5.35 15.75 10.04
CA PRO A 442 4.80 14.61 9.31
C PRO A 442 3.44 14.14 9.85
N SER A 443 2.75 13.29 9.10
CA SER A 443 1.48 12.67 9.50
C SER A 443 1.63 11.46 10.42
N GLY A 444 2.87 11.02 10.69
CA GLY A 444 3.21 9.93 11.60
C GLY A 444 4.71 9.89 11.89
N PHE A 445 5.11 9.09 12.88
CA PHE A 445 6.52 8.89 13.25
C PHE A 445 6.86 7.40 13.35
N GLU A 446 7.97 7.01 12.76
CA GLU A 446 8.65 5.73 13.02
C GLU A 446 10.08 6.03 13.48
N VAL A 447 10.44 5.57 14.68
CA VAL A 447 11.71 5.90 15.33
C VAL A 447 12.36 4.62 15.84
N THR A 448 13.63 4.40 15.53
CA THR A 448 14.40 3.28 16.12
C THR A 448 15.42 3.81 17.13
N LEU A 449 15.42 3.26 18.35
CA LEU A 449 16.37 3.57 19.42
C LEU A 449 17.06 2.32 19.95
N LEU A 450 18.33 2.47 20.36
CA LEU A 450 18.98 1.46 21.20
C LEU A 450 18.38 1.46 22.61
N THR A 451 18.46 0.36 23.35
CA THR A 451 18.08 0.35 24.79
C THR A 451 18.85 1.42 25.57
N ASN A 452 18.17 2.19 26.43
CA ASN A 452 18.75 3.29 27.21
C ASN A 452 19.30 4.47 26.39
N ASP A 453 18.63 4.79 25.28
CA ASP A 453 18.92 5.92 24.40
C ASP A 453 17.75 6.91 24.34
N SER A 454 17.95 8.06 23.70
CA SER A 454 16.90 9.05 23.50
C SER A 454 17.12 9.89 22.24
N THR A 455 16.05 10.22 21.53
CA THR A 455 16.06 11.17 20.40
C THR A 455 14.91 12.17 20.51
N VAL A 456 14.99 13.25 19.71
CA VAL A 456 13.94 14.26 19.60
C VAL A 456 13.57 14.44 18.14
N GLU A 457 12.31 14.16 17.81
CA GLU A 457 11.72 14.45 16.50
C GLU A 457 10.84 15.70 16.56
N GLN A 458 10.59 16.32 15.40
CA GLN A 458 9.78 17.53 15.31
C GLN A 458 8.51 17.31 14.49
N LEU A 459 7.37 17.66 15.09
CA LEU A 459 6.09 17.81 14.42
C LEU A 459 5.83 19.30 14.13
N SER A 460 5.69 19.65 12.86
CA SER A 460 5.27 20.99 12.44
C SER A 460 3.75 21.09 12.48
N LEU A 461 3.23 22.08 13.21
CA LEU A 461 1.81 22.40 13.31
C LEU A 461 1.58 23.80 12.74
N SER A 462 0.88 23.87 11.62
CA SER A 462 0.58 25.09 10.87
C SER A 462 -0.89 25.46 10.98
N ASN A 463 -1.15 26.76 11.08
CA ASN A 463 -2.49 27.33 11.03
C ASN A 463 -2.68 28.00 9.66
N LEU A 464 -3.39 27.33 8.77
CA LEU A 464 -3.73 27.81 7.43
C LEU A 464 -4.91 28.80 7.46
N GLY A 465 -5.53 28.99 8.63
CA GLY A 465 -6.63 29.93 8.87
C GLY A 465 -6.14 31.33 9.23
N GLN A 466 -7.08 32.25 9.46
CA GLN A 466 -6.76 33.65 9.82
C GLN A 466 -6.90 33.95 11.32
N MET A 467 -7.67 33.14 12.06
CA MET A 467 -7.84 33.28 13.51
C MET A 467 -6.79 32.46 14.28
N GLU A 468 -6.60 32.76 15.57
CA GLU A 468 -5.65 32.05 16.42
C GLU A 468 -6.08 30.60 16.65
N LEU A 469 -5.23 29.64 16.26
CA LEU A 469 -5.41 28.22 16.51
C LEU A 469 -4.94 27.90 17.91
N ASP A 470 -5.85 27.57 18.80
CA ASP A 470 -5.56 27.06 20.13
C ASP A 470 -5.54 25.53 20.07
N PHE A 471 -4.47 24.92 20.57
CA PHE A 471 -4.35 23.46 20.60
C PHE A 471 -3.96 22.95 21.99
N ASN A 472 -4.39 21.71 22.27
CA ASN A 472 -3.95 20.89 23.38
C ASN A 472 -3.63 19.49 22.85
N ILE A 473 -2.50 18.94 23.25
CA ILE A 473 -1.97 17.67 22.80
C ILE A 473 -2.01 16.70 23.97
N ASP A 474 -2.76 15.62 23.78
CA ASP A 474 -2.71 14.43 24.61
C ASP A 474 -1.88 13.35 23.89
N LYS A 475 -1.48 12.33 24.64
CA LYS A 475 -0.90 11.11 24.08
C LYS A 475 -1.65 9.90 24.64
N GLN A 476 -1.83 8.90 23.80
CA GLN A 476 -2.38 7.62 24.18
C GLN A 476 -1.42 6.54 23.72
N TYR A 477 -0.92 5.69 24.62
CA TYR A 477 -0.17 4.52 24.18
C TYR A 477 -1.16 3.57 23.49
N VAL A 478 -0.85 3.22 22.25
CA VAL A 478 -1.66 2.33 21.40
C VAL A 478 -0.98 0.98 21.44
N PHE A 479 -1.75 -0.10 21.52
CA PHE A 479 -1.16 -1.43 21.50
C PHE A 479 -1.84 -2.38 20.49
N SER A 480 -2.89 -1.94 19.80
CA SER A 480 -3.36 -2.39 18.47
C SER A 480 -4.74 -1.78 18.16
N LYS A 481 -5.20 -1.88 16.90
CA LYS A 481 -6.49 -1.34 16.40
C LYS A 481 -7.63 -2.32 16.68
N ALA A 482 -8.76 -1.80 17.16
CA ALA A 482 -9.93 -2.57 17.59
C ALA A 482 -10.50 -3.51 16.50
N LYS A 483 -10.50 -4.79 16.86
CA LYS A 483 -11.36 -5.92 16.49
C LYS A 483 -12.87 -5.77 16.58
N ALA A 484 -13.63 -6.81 16.23
CA ALA A 484 -14.89 -7.16 16.88
C ALA A 484 -14.73 -8.59 17.40
N TYR A 485 -14.92 -8.86 18.70
CA TYR A 485 -14.78 -10.23 19.23
C TYR A 485 -15.63 -11.25 18.44
N CYS A 486 -15.04 -12.39 18.12
CA CYS A 486 -15.74 -13.49 17.47
C CYS A 486 -16.98 -13.94 18.28
N SER A 487 -18.04 -14.34 17.58
CA SER A 487 -19.28 -14.82 18.21
C SER A 487 -19.08 -16.20 18.85
N SER A 488 -19.66 -16.43 20.04
CA SER A 488 -19.76 -17.75 20.66
C SER A 488 -21.05 -17.87 21.46
N SER A 489 -21.73 -19.01 21.41
CA SER A 489 -22.99 -19.21 22.13
C SER A 489 -23.28 -20.68 22.37
N GLY A 490 -23.67 -21.01 23.59
CA GLY A 490 -24.03 -22.37 23.98
C GLY A 490 -25.45 -22.80 23.60
N GLY A 491 -25.92 -23.86 24.25
CA GLY A 491 -27.21 -24.50 23.99
C GLY A 491 -27.54 -25.55 25.06
N GLY A 492 -28.71 -26.17 24.94
CA GLY A 492 -29.15 -27.20 25.89
C GLY A 492 -29.80 -26.63 27.16
N ASP A 493 -30.41 -27.51 27.96
CA ASP A 493 -31.20 -27.16 29.15
C ASP A 493 -30.52 -27.58 30.47
N ASP A 494 -29.31 -28.17 30.43
CA ASP A 494 -28.69 -28.76 31.61
C ASP A 494 -27.23 -28.29 31.87
N GLU A 495 -26.42 -27.99 30.85
CA GLU A 495 -25.00 -27.59 31.00
C GLU A 495 -24.82 -26.06 31.10
N PHE A 496 -24.27 -25.55 32.20
CA PHE A 496 -24.11 -24.10 32.43
C PHE A 496 -23.00 -23.77 33.47
N ILE A 497 -22.52 -22.53 33.46
CA ILE A 497 -21.56 -21.96 34.42
C ILE A 497 -22.33 -21.47 35.65
N LEU A 498 -22.08 -22.07 36.82
CA LEU A 498 -22.76 -21.68 38.06
C LEU A 498 -22.07 -20.49 38.75
N ASN A 499 -20.73 -20.44 38.71
CA ASN A 499 -19.98 -19.39 39.39
C ASN A 499 -18.56 -19.22 38.81
N VAL A 500 -18.14 -17.97 38.61
CA VAL A 500 -16.77 -17.59 38.27
C VAL A 500 -16.16 -16.77 39.41
N THR A 501 -14.99 -17.18 39.91
CA THR A 501 -14.22 -16.41 40.90
C THR A 501 -12.79 -16.15 40.45
N ILE A 502 -12.37 -14.89 40.41
CA ILE A 502 -10.99 -14.43 40.21
C ILE A 502 -10.83 -13.04 40.81
N GLY A 503 -9.80 -12.80 41.63
CA GLY A 503 -9.59 -11.49 42.27
C GLY A 503 -10.84 -10.99 43.01
N SER A 504 -11.38 -9.83 42.63
CA SER A 504 -12.66 -9.30 43.14
C SER A 504 -13.91 -9.82 42.45
N ILE A 505 -13.79 -10.52 41.31
CA ILE A 505 -14.90 -11.17 40.63
C ILE A 505 -15.34 -12.39 41.44
N ASN A 506 -16.62 -12.40 41.81
CA ASN A 506 -17.32 -13.57 42.35
C ASN A 506 -18.79 -13.48 41.91
N ASN A 507 -19.07 -14.03 40.72
CA ASN A 507 -20.37 -13.90 40.08
C ASN A 507 -21.09 -15.25 40.02
N THR A 508 -22.24 -15.38 40.68
CA THR A 508 -23.07 -16.60 40.66
C THR A 508 -24.26 -16.38 39.75
N THR A 509 -24.39 -17.19 38.72
CA THR A 509 -25.32 -17.03 37.62
C THR A 509 -26.23 -18.25 37.51
N GLY A 510 -27.23 -18.14 36.63
CA GLY A 510 -28.08 -19.25 36.24
C GLY A 510 -28.01 -19.40 34.73
N GLN A 511 -28.46 -20.55 34.24
CA GLN A 511 -28.28 -20.94 32.85
C GLN A 511 -28.71 -19.89 31.81
N SER A 512 -27.79 -19.62 30.89
CA SER A 512 -27.98 -18.93 29.63
C SER A 512 -27.15 -19.61 28.52
N TYR A 513 -27.23 -19.10 27.29
CA TYR A 513 -26.38 -19.58 26.20
C TYR A 513 -25.10 -18.75 26.06
N TYR A 514 -25.27 -17.42 26.14
CA TYR A 514 -24.19 -16.45 26.18
C TYR A 514 -24.61 -15.33 27.13
N ALA A 515 -23.72 -14.97 28.05
CA ALA A 515 -23.91 -13.83 28.94
C ALA A 515 -22.68 -12.91 28.92
N ASP A 516 -22.93 -11.61 28.74
CA ASP A 516 -21.92 -10.57 28.81
C ASP A 516 -21.93 -9.93 30.21
N TYR A 517 -20.89 -10.22 30.99
CA TYR A 517 -20.65 -9.66 32.33
C TYR A 517 -19.42 -8.75 32.34
N THR A 518 -19.02 -8.15 31.22
CA THR A 518 -17.87 -7.21 31.14
C THR A 518 -18.00 -5.98 32.02
N SER A 519 -19.21 -5.67 32.53
CA SER A 519 -19.41 -4.65 33.57
C SER A 519 -18.90 -5.06 34.97
N ILE A 520 -18.53 -6.33 35.17
CA ILE A 520 -17.95 -6.89 36.39
C ILE A 520 -16.47 -7.15 36.12
N SER A 521 -15.60 -6.53 36.92
CA SER A 521 -14.15 -6.60 36.72
C SER A 521 -13.34 -6.89 37.99
N THR A 522 -12.08 -7.24 37.79
CA THR A 522 -11.03 -7.22 38.82
C THR A 522 -9.77 -6.59 38.24
N ASP A 523 -9.00 -5.95 39.12
CA ASP A 523 -7.70 -5.39 38.77
C ASP A 523 -6.64 -6.50 38.80
N VAL A 524 -5.76 -6.51 37.80
CA VAL A 524 -4.64 -7.44 37.64
C VAL A 524 -3.37 -6.70 37.22
N ASN A 525 -2.22 -7.10 37.74
CA ASN A 525 -0.91 -6.55 37.37
C ASN A 525 -0.17 -7.52 36.45
N ALA A 526 0.51 -6.99 35.44
CA ALA A 526 1.36 -7.78 34.57
C ALA A 526 2.44 -8.57 35.36
N GLY A 527 2.60 -9.85 35.01
CA GLY A 527 3.51 -10.78 35.67
C GLY A 527 3.06 -11.33 37.03
N GLU A 528 1.93 -10.86 37.59
CA GLU A 528 1.36 -11.42 38.83
C GLU A 528 0.38 -12.58 38.54
N SER A 529 0.24 -13.51 39.48
CA SER A 529 -0.61 -14.70 39.32
C SER A 529 -1.92 -14.59 40.10
N TYR A 530 -3.03 -14.84 39.40
CA TYR A 530 -4.40 -14.75 39.91
C TYR A 530 -5.12 -16.10 39.76
N PRO A 531 -5.44 -16.80 40.87
CA PRO A 531 -6.15 -18.06 40.79
C PRO A 531 -7.61 -17.84 40.36
N VAL A 532 -8.06 -18.60 39.36
CA VAL A 532 -9.45 -18.61 38.89
C VAL A 532 -10.12 -19.95 39.24
N THR A 533 -11.39 -19.91 39.61
CA THR A 533 -12.24 -21.10 39.82
C THR A 533 -13.58 -20.93 39.12
N ILE A 534 -13.96 -21.91 38.30
CA ILE A 534 -15.24 -22.01 37.60
C ILE A 534 -16.01 -23.19 38.18
N THR A 535 -17.22 -22.96 38.68
CA THR A 535 -18.10 -24.01 39.20
C THR A 535 -19.05 -24.47 38.09
N ASN A 536 -19.03 -25.76 37.75
CA ASN A 536 -20.00 -26.35 36.82
C ASN A 536 -21.39 -26.44 37.47
N GLY A 537 -22.43 -26.00 36.77
CA GLY A 537 -23.81 -26.03 37.21
C GLY A 537 -24.47 -27.40 37.18
N ASP A 538 -24.01 -28.31 36.31
CA ASP A 538 -24.41 -29.72 36.30
C ASP A 538 -23.18 -30.62 36.48
N THR A 539 -23.22 -31.47 37.50
CA THR A 539 -22.08 -32.32 37.89
C THR A 539 -22.29 -33.79 37.53
N ASN A 540 -23.24 -34.07 36.63
CA ASN A 540 -23.58 -35.44 36.24
C ASN A 540 -22.80 -35.95 35.01
N TRP A 541 -22.07 -35.08 34.30
CA TRP A 541 -21.49 -35.37 33.00
C TRP A 541 -19.95 -35.27 33.02
N GLU A 542 -19.27 -36.42 33.11
CA GLU A 542 -17.79 -36.48 33.15
C GLU A 542 -17.11 -36.02 31.85
N ALA A 543 -17.87 -35.77 30.78
CA ALA A 543 -17.36 -35.30 29.49
C ALA A 543 -17.47 -33.79 29.30
N ASP A 544 -17.88 -33.03 30.32
CA ASP A 544 -17.86 -31.57 30.27
C ASP A 544 -16.42 -31.04 30.23
N GLU A 545 -16.17 -30.08 29.36
CA GLU A 545 -14.88 -29.41 29.20
C GLU A 545 -15.04 -27.91 29.45
N CYS A 546 -13.99 -27.29 30.01
CA CYS A 546 -13.93 -25.85 30.26
C CYS A 546 -12.72 -25.22 29.58
N GLY A 547 -12.94 -24.10 28.88
CA GLY A 547 -11.90 -23.26 28.30
C GLY A 547 -11.93 -21.84 28.86
N ILE A 548 -10.77 -21.21 28.94
CA ILE A 548 -10.61 -19.80 29.38
C ILE A 548 -9.61 -19.11 28.44
N TRP A 549 -9.97 -17.92 27.95
CA TRP A 549 -9.14 -17.07 27.09
C TRP A 549 -9.16 -15.64 27.62
N VAL A 550 -8.06 -14.92 27.44
CA VAL A 550 -7.95 -13.49 27.76
C VAL A 550 -7.24 -12.82 26.59
N ASP A 551 -7.78 -11.70 26.14
CA ASP A 551 -7.24 -10.89 25.04
C ASP A 551 -6.21 -9.88 25.57
N TRP A 552 -4.99 -10.34 25.86
CA TRP A 552 -3.99 -9.52 26.54
C TRP A 552 -3.55 -8.32 25.73
N ASN A 553 -3.66 -8.39 24.40
CA ASN A 553 -3.26 -7.29 23.52
C ASN A 553 -4.42 -6.34 23.14
N GLN A 554 -5.62 -6.58 23.67
CA GLN A 554 -6.84 -5.79 23.46
C GLN A 554 -7.21 -5.62 21.98
N ASN A 555 -6.89 -6.60 21.14
CA ASN A 555 -7.15 -6.54 19.70
C ASN A 555 -8.47 -7.22 19.30
N GLU A 556 -9.22 -7.72 20.27
CA GLU A 556 -10.45 -8.49 20.14
C GLU A 556 -10.35 -9.80 19.35
N ASP A 557 -9.17 -10.40 19.33
CA ASP A 557 -8.89 -11.77 18.91
C ASP A 557 -8.50 -12.60 20.15
N PHE A 558 -8.89 -13.87 20.17
CA PHE A 558 -8.51 -14.80 21.25
C PHE A 558 -7.50 -15.85 20.79
N TYR A 559 -7.15 -15.88 19.49
CA TYR A 559 -6.31 -16.92 18.90
C TYR A 559 -4.83 -16.60 18.84
N ASP A 560 -4.47 -15.34 18.92
CA ASP A 560 -3.10 -14.86 19.02
C ASP A 560 -2.56 -14.92 20.46
N ASP A 561 -3.45 -14.92 21.45
CA ASP A 561 -3.13 -15.23 22.84
C ASP A 561 -3.15 -16.73 23.15
N THR A 562 -2.26 -17.14 24.06
CA THR A 562 -2.20 -18.55 24.49
C THR A 562 -3.40 -18.89 25.39
N PRO A 563 -4.21 -19.92 25.07
CA PRO A 563 -5.31 -20.34 25.94
C PRO A 563 -4.85 -20.73 27.34
N ILE A 564 -5.63 -20.38 28.36
CA ILE A 564 -5.32 -20.70 29.74
C ILE A 564 -5.52 -22.21 29.97
N ILE A 565 -4.51 -22.87 30.55
CA ILE A 565 -4.57 -24.32 30.82
C ILE A 565 -5.47 -24.58 32.03
N VAL A 566 -6.63 -25.20 31.78
CA VAL A 566 -7.65 -25.47 32.80
C VAL A 566 -7.48 -26.87 33.41
N SER A 567 -7.37 -26.95 34.73
CA SER A 567 -7.40 -28.20 35.48
C SER A 567 -8.84 -28.62 35.81
N GLY A 568 -9.12 -29.93 35.78
CA GLY A 568 -10.46 -30.48 36.02
C GLY A 568 -11.30 -30.66 34.74
N SER A 569 -10.73 -30.34 33.57
CA SER A 569 -11.32 -30.48 32.23
C SER A 569 -10.56 -31.55 31.42
N PRO A 570 -11.24 -32.53 30.78
CA PRO A 570 -12.65 -32.86 30.95
C PRO A 570 -12.97 -33.37 32.36
N GLY A 571 -14.18 -33.11 32.83
CA GLY A 571 -14.68 -33.53 34.14
C GLY A 571 -15.80 -32.63 34.67
N VAL A 572 -16.38 -33.01 35.81
CA VAL A 572 -17.56 -32.33 36.41
C VAL A 572 -17.23 -31.03 37.18
N GLY A 573 -16.01 -30.52 37.05
CA GLY A 573 -15.52 -29.38 37.82
C GLY A 573 -15.37 -29.63 39.34
N PRO A 574 -15.12 -28.57 40.14
CA PRO A 574 -14.83 -27.21 39.68
C PRO A 574 -13.56 -27.17 38.83
N TYR A 575 -13.55 -26.28 37.85
CA TYR A 575 -12.40 -26.06 36.98
C TYR A 575 -11.52 -24.97 37.59
N THR A 576 -10.21 -25.17 37.59
CA THR A 576 -9.25 -24.24 38.22
C THR A 576 -8.08 -23.96 37.31
N ALA A 577 -7.61 -22.72 37.30
CA ALA A 577 -6.37 -22.32 36.62
C ALA A 577 -5.70 -21.17 37.37
N ASP A 578 -4.46 -20.87 37.02
CA ASP A 578 -3.77 -19.64 37.42
C ASP A 578 -3.64 -18.75 36.19
N ILE A 579 -4.26 -17.56 36.24
CA ILE A 579 -4.17 -16.55 35.18
C ILE A 579 -2.99 -15.63 35.52
N VAL A 580 -2.03 -15.53 34.60
CA VAL A 580 -0.86 -14.65 34.71
C VAL A 580 -0.89 -13.72 33.51
N PRO A 581 -1.25 -12.43 33.67
CA PRO A 581 -1.14 -11.48 32.57
C PRO A 581 0.33 -11.41 32.12
N PRO A 582 0.62 -11.54 30.82
CA PRO A 582 2.00 -11.48 30.33
C PRO A 582 2.58 -10.07 30.53
N VAL A 583 3.90 -9.96 30.53
CA VAL A 583 4.59 -8.70 30.87
C VAL A 583 4.35 -7.58 29.86
N ASP A 584 4.00 -7.97 28.64
CA ASP A 584 3.61 -7.15 27.49
C ASP A 584 2.08 -6.99 27.37
N ALA A 585 1.30 -7.44 28.35
CA ALA A 585 -0.15 -7.24 28.36
C ALA A 585 -0.49 -5.73 28.32
N VAL A 586 -1.47 -5.40 27.50
CA VAL A 586 -1.90 -4.03 27.25
C VAL A 586 -2.63 -3.49 28.46
N PRO A 587 -2.23 -2.32 29.02
CA PRO A 587 -2.93 -1.70 30.13
C PRO A 587 -4.37 -1.35 29.78
N GLY A 588 -5.27 -1.43 30.75
CA GLY A 588 -6.69 -1.15 30.55
C GLY A 588 -7.56 -2.39 30.65
N SER A 589 -8.81 -2.26 30.22
CA SER A 589 -9.80 -3.32 30.38
C SER A 589 -9.71 -4.30 29.22
N THR A 590 -9.38 -5.55 29.50
CA THR A 590 -9.41 -6.66 28.54
C THR A 590 -10.55 -7.63 28.86
N ARG A 591 -11.04 -8.34 27.83
CA ARG A 591 -12.04 -9.39 27.96
C ARG A 591 -11.40 -10.73 28.33
N MET A 592 -11.94 -11.35 29.38
CA MET A 592 -11.77 -12.77 29.67
C MET A 592 -13.04 -13.52 29.24
N ARG A 593 -12.90 -14.55 28.41
CA ARG A 593 -14.00 -15.45 28.01
C ARG A 593 -13.86 -16.79 28.72
N VAL A 594 -14.95 -17.27 29.31
CA VAL A 594 -15.08 -18.59 29.92
C VAL A 594 -16.14 -19.39 29.16
N GLN A 595 -15.83 -20.64 28.81
CA GLN A 595 -16.76 -21.54 28.14
C GLN A 595 -16.83 -22.88 28.88
N ILE A 596 -18.03 -23.41 29.06
CA ILE A 596 -18.28 -24.84 29.35
C ILE A 596 -18.95 -25.44 28.12
N ILE A 597 -18.47 -26.61 27.68
CA ILE A 597 -18.99 -27.33 26.50
C ILE A 597 -18.93 -28.85 26.73
N TYR A 598 -19.94 -29.59 26.27
CA TYR A 598 -20.02 -31.05 26.46
C TYR A 598 -19.38 -31.83 25.30
N ASN A 599 -18.45 -32.74 25.64
CA ASN A 599 -17.88 -33.77 24.75
C ASN A 599 -17.30 -33.20 23.43
N GLN A 600 -16.70 -32.01 23.53
CA GLN A 600 -16.04 -31.28 22.45
C GLN A 600 -14.96 -30.38 23.06
N ALA A 601 -13.84 -30.22 22.37
CA ALA A 601 -12.78 -29.32 22.79
C ALA A 601 -13.31 -27.85 22.84
N PRO A 602 -13.04 -27.11 23.93
CA PRO A 602 -13.37 -25.69 24.03
C PRO A 602 -12.66 -24.85 22.97
N ASP A 603 -13.37 -23.88 22.40
CA ASP A 603 -12.88 -22.93 21.41
C ASP A 603 -13.65 -21.60 21.58
N PRO A 604 -12.95 -20.45 21.66
CA PRO A 604 -13.54 -19.17 22.04
C PRO A 604 -14.51 -18.61 21.00
N CYS A 605 -14.50 -19.14 19.77
CA CYS A 605 -15.17 -18.57 18.60
C CYS A 605 -16.16 -19.54 17.93
N ILE A 606 -16.66 -20.56 18.64
CA ILE A 606 -17.72 -21.44 18.12
C ILE A 606 -19.06 -20.70 18.10
N ALA A 607 -19.47 -20.20 16.93
CA ALA A 607 -20.69 -19.40 16.74
C ALA A 607 -21.96 -19.98 17.41
N SER A 608 -22.11 -21.31 17.45
CA SER A 608 -23.11 -21.98 18.30
C SER A 608 -22.74 -23.44 18.57
N PHE A 609 -23.00 -23.96 19.77
CA PHE A 609 -22.86 -25.38 20.13
C PHE A 609 -24.06 -25.92 20.90
N SER A 610 -24.22 -27.24 20.95
CA SER A 610 -25.49 -27.88 21.35
C SER A 610 -25.74 -27.91 22.87
N TYR A 611 -24.68 -27.95 23.68
CA TYR A 611 -24.74 -28.17 25.12
C TYR A 611 -23.61 -27.41 25.81
N GLY A 612 -23.97 -26.40 26.63
CA GLY A 612 -23.06 -25.60 27.45
C GLY A 612 -23.36 -24.10 27.41
N GLU A 613 -22.43 -23.28 27.89
CA GLU A 613 -22.60 -21.83 28.11
C GLU A 613 -21.28 -21.08 27.92
N VAL A 614 -21.39 -19.79 27.54
CA VAL A 614 -20.28 -18.84 27.46
C VAL A 614 -20.56 -17.63 28.35
N GLU A 615 -19.57 -17.21 29.14
CA GLU A 615 -19.60 -15.98 29.93
C GLU A 615 -18.36 -15.11 29.68
N ASP A 616 -18.57 -13.81 29.44
CA ASP A 616 -17.49 -12.82 29.26
C ASP A 616 -17.36 -11.90 30.48
N TYR A 617 -16.15 -11.61 30.94
CA TYR A 617 -15.80 -10.74 32.07
C TYR A 617 -14.70 -9.75 31.69
N ALA A 618 -14.48 -8.71 32.50
CA ALA A 618 -13.38 -7.76 32.30
C ALA A 618 -12.23 -7.95 33.31
N LEU A 619 -10.99 -7.91 32.84
CA LEU A 619 -9.78 -7.78 33.68
C LEU A 619 -9.16 -6.41 33.42
N ASN A 620 -8.92 -5.62 34.46
CA ASN A 620 -8.26 -4.32 34.34
C ASN A 620 -6.76 -4.51 34.54
N VAL A 621 -6.00 -4.52 33.45
CA VAL A 621 -4.55 -4.71 33.45
C VAL A 621 -3.85 -3.41 33.84
N TYR A 622 -2.96 -3.49 34.81
CA TYR A 622 -2.02 -2.43 35.18
C TYR A 622 -0.59 -2.89 34.86
N THR A 623 0.17 -2.01 34.22
CA THR A 623 1.62 -2.18 34.02
C THR A 623 2.38 -0.99 34.62
N ASP A 624 3.56 -1.26 35.17
CA ASP A 624 4.51 -0.22 35.58
C ASP A 624 5.28 0.26 34.33
N PHE A 625 4.60 1.00 33.45
CA PHE A 625 5.20 1.40 32.18
C PHE A 625 6.12 2.62 32.32
N SER A 626 7.28 2.58 31.65
CA SER A 626 8.20 3.72 31.49
C SER A 626 7.60 4.72 30.49
N ASP A 627 7.49 6.00 30.86
CA ASP A 627 6.93 7.04 29.99
C ASP A 627 7.92 7.39 28.87
N TRP A 628 7.89 6.64 27.77
CA TRP A 628 8.91 6.71 26.70
C TRP A 628 8.70 7.82 25.68
N LEU A 629 7.51 8.42 25.61
CA LEU A 629 7.21 9.54 24.71
C LEU A 629 6.89 10.80 25.49
N THR A 630 7.72 11.84 25.43
CA THR A 630 7.42 13.15 26.03
C THR A 630 7.14 14.18 24.93
N ILE A 631 6.12 15.01 25.11
CA ILE A 631 5.68 16.03 24.14
C ILE A 631 5.86 17.41 24.74
N ASP A 632 6.48 18.34 24.02
CA ASP A 632 6.61 19.74 24.44
C ASP A 632 6.58 20.71 23.24
N PRO A 633 5.71 21.74 23.22
CA PRO A 633 4.67 22.03 24.22
C PRO A 633 3.42 21.18 24.04
N ILE A 634 2.74 20.82 25.15
CA ILE A 634 1.44 20.13 25.11
C ILE A 634 0.26 21.08 24.88
N THR A 635 0.44 22.39 25.05
CA THR A 635 -0.59 23.39 24.74
C THR A 635 0.06 24.58 24.10
N GLY A 636 -0.62 25.23 23.17
CA GLY A 636 -0.11 26.46 22.59
C GLY A 636 -1.14 27.14 21.72
N ASN A 637 -0.70 28.24 21.13
CA ASN A 637 -1.44 28.90 20.09
C ASN A 637 -0.56 29.16 18.86
N VAL A 638 -1.20 29.18 17.69
CA VAL A 638 -0.56 29.53 16.43
C VAL A 638 -1.35 30.66 15.82
N SER A 639 -0.71 31.82 15.64
CA SER A 639 -1.33 32.96 14.95
C SER A 639 -1.78 32.54 13.56
N GLY A 640 -2.84 33.16 13.01
CA GLY A 640 -3.26 32.90 11.64
C GLY A 640 -2.09 32.99 10.65
N GLN A 641 -2.03 32.06 9.70
CA GLN A 641 -0.91 31.89 8.75
C GLN A 641 0.46 31.58 9.41
N GLY A 642 0.46 31.13 10.67
CA GLY A 642 1.66 30.80 11.43
C GLY A 642 1.96 29.31 11.45
N THR A 643 3.16 28.99 11.91
CA THR A 643 3.61 27.60 12.15
C THR A 643 4.35 27.56 13.48
N THR A 644 4.19 26.48 14.23
CA THR A 644 4.99 26.14 15.41
C THR A 644 5.51 24.71 15.31
N ASN A 645 6.63 24.43 15.97
CA ASN A 645 7.15 23.06 16.09
C ASN A 645 6.83 22.51 17.48
N ILE A 646 6.43 21.25 17.52
CA ILE A 646 6.25 20.43 18.72
C ILE A 646 7.38 19.42 18.74
N ASN A 647 8.12 19.34 19.85
CA ASN A 647 9.16 18.34 20.03
C ASN A 647 8.56 17.07 20.62
N LEU A 648 8.81 15.93 19.98
CA LEU A 648 8.50 14.60 20.48
C LEU A 648 9.82 13.96 20.93
N THR A 649 10.00 13.80 22.24
CA THR A 649 11.18 13.15 22.82
C THR A 649 10.88 11.68 23.06
N PHE A 650 11.64 10.81 22.42
CA PHE A 650 11.59 9.37 22.57
C PHE A 650 12.71 8.95 23.53
N ASN A 651 12.40 8.08 24.50
CA ASN A 651 13.35 7.64 25.52
C ASN A 651 13.17 6.16 25.84
N SER A 652 14.15 5.35 25.47
CA SER A 652 14.16 3.90 25.66
C SER A 652 14.82 3.45 26.97
N ALA A 653 15.03 4.36 27.93
CA ALA A 653 15.60 4.04 29.24
C ALA A 653 14.74 3.04 30.01
N GLY A 654 15.35 1.90 30.34
CA GLY A 654 14.69 0.81 31.06
C GLY A 654 13.62 0.06 30.26
N MET A 655 13.53 0.29 28.94
CA MET A 655 12.64 -0.47 28.06
C MET A 655 13.33 -1.75 27.57
N ASP A 656 12.54 -2.79 27.39
CA ASP A 656 12.98 -4.01 26.72
C ASP A 656 13.04 -3.78 25.19
N GLU A 657 13.61 -4.74 24.47
CA GLU A 657 13.57 -4.70 23.01
C GLU A 657 12.16 -5.02 22.50
N GLY A 658 11.67 -4.26 21.53
CA GLY A 658 10.31 -4.45 21.01
C GLY A 658 9.76 -3.22 20.28
N ASP A 659 8.53 -3.37 19.82
CA ASP A 659 7.75 -2.35 19.13
C ASP A 659 6.79 -1.69 20.12
N TYR A 660 6.75 -0.37 20.13
CA TYR A 660 5.97 0.43 21.06
C TYR A 660 5.18 1.48 20.27
N TYR A 661 3.86 1.54 20.46
CA TYR A 661 3.02 2.46 19.71
C TYR A 661 2.37 3.51 20.60
N ALA A 662 2.13 4.69 20.04
CA ALA A 662 1.37 5.75 20.66
C ALA A 662 0.63 6.56 19.60
N ASP A 663 -0.47 7.19 19.99
CA ASP A 663 -1.17 8.22 19.25
C ASP A 663 -0.90 9.55 19.93
N VAL A 664 -0.43 10.53 19.16
CA VAL A 664 -0.40 11.93 19.57
C VAL A 664 -1.71 12.58 19.13
N ILE A 665 -2.55 12.93 20.10
CA ILE A 665 -3.92 13.40 19.88
C ILE A 665 -3.93 14.92 20.06
N ILE A 666 -4.04 15.65 18.96
CA ILE A 666 -4.09 17.10 18.93
C ILE A 666 -5.55 17.53 18.89
N ASN A 667 -6.06 18.05 20.00
CA ASN A 667 -7.36 18.70 20.06
C ASN A 667 -7.20 20.20 19.80
N CYS A 668 -8.03 20.79 18.96
CA CYS A 668 -7.92 22.22 18.65
C CYS A 668 -9.28 22.90 18.43
N ASN A 669 -9.24 24.21 18.24
CA ASN A 669 -10.41 25.06 17.99
C ASN A 669 -10.72 25.27 16.49
N ASP A 670 -10.13 24.46 15.61
CA ASP A 670 -10.57 24.32 14.23
C ASP A 670 -11.98 23.69 14.20
N PRO A 671 -12.99 24.36 13.62
CA PRO A 671 -14.36 23.85 13.56
C PRO A 671 -14.53 22.66 12.61
N ASP A 672 -13.68 22.53 11.59
CA ASP A 672 -13.74 21.49 10.57
C ASP A 672 -12.94 20.26 11.02
N GLN A 673 -11.79 20.47 11.69
CA GLN A 673 -10.94 19.41 12.21
C GLN A 673 -10.60 19.60 13.71
N PRO A 674 -11.58 19.41 14.61
CA PRO A 674 -11.38 19.67 16.05
C PRO A 674 -10.39 18.70 16.72
N GLN A 675 -10.03 17.60 16.05
CA GLN A 675 -9.06 16.62 16.53
C GLN A 675 -8.25 16.03 15.36
N ILE A 676 -6.95 15.88 15.58
CA ILE A 676 -6.02 15.14 14.71
C ILE A 676 -5.32 14.06 15.54
N ILE A 677 -5.15 12.87 14.97
CA ILE A 677 -4.40 11.77 15.57
C ILE A 677 -3.16 11.51 14.71
N ILE A 678 -1.98 11.55 15.34
CA ILE A 678 -0.68 11.26 14.71
C ILE A 678 -0.17 9.93 15.26
N PRO A 679 -0.13 8.84 14.46
CA PRO A 679 0.43 7.58 14.89
C PRO A 679 1.95 7.68 15.08
N VAL A 680 2.44 7.03 16.14
CA VAL A 680 3.84 6.98 16.54
C VAL A 680 4.22 5.52 16.79
N HIS A 681 5.32 5.09 16.20
CA HIS A 681 5.92 3.77 16.36
C HIS A 681 7.39 3.92 16.78
N LEU A 682 7.71 3.44 17.98
CA LEU A 682 9.06 3.36 18.50
C LEU A 682 9.53 1.89 18.48
N ILE A 683 10.63 1.64 17.79
CA ILE A 683 11.33 0.35 17.76
C ILE A 683 12.52 0.44 18.72
N VAL A 684 12.50 -0.32 19.81
CA VAL A 684 13.66 -0.43 20.71
C VAL A 684 14.45 -1.68 20.38
N THR A 685 15.73 -1.51 20.06
CA THR A 685 16.65 -2.62 19.76
C THR A 685 17.82 -2.63 20.75
N GLY A 686 18.45 -3.78 20.96
CA GLY A 686 19.71 -3.84 21.72
C GLY A 686 20.91 -3.71 20.79
N ALA A 687 22.00 -3.16 21.30
CA ALA A 687 23.26 -3.09 20.56
C ALA A 687 23.76 -4.52 20.23
N ARG A 688 24.01 -4.79 18.94
CA ARG A 688 24.59 -6.05 18.46
C ARG A 688 26.01 -5.80 18.00
N PHE A 689 26.96 -6.41 18.68
CA PHE A 689 28.37 -6.32 18.29
C PHE A 689 28.72 -7.48 17.39
N VAL A 690 29.58 -7.24 16.40
CA VAL A 690 30.08 -8.30 15.52
C VAL A 690 31.58 -8.44 15.69
N ASP A 691 32.04 -9.68 15.87
CA ASP A 691 33.45 -10.05 15.99
C ASP A 691 33.82 -10.94 14.80
N LEU A 692 34.44 -10.31 13.80
CA LEU A 692 34.69 -10.95 12.51
C LEU A 692 36.17 -11.06 12.24
N LYS A 693 36.56 -12.18 11.64
CA LYS A 693 37.91 -12.39 11.14
C LYS A 693 37.93 -12.84 9.69
N VAL A 694 38.74 -12.16 8.88
CA VAL A 694 38.90 -12.41 7.45
C VAL A 694 40.30 -12.02 6.97
N PHE A 695 40.82 -12.73 5.97
CA PHE A 695 42.05 -12.34 5.28
C PHE A 695 41.78 -11.97 3.83
N LEU A 696 42.56 -11.02 3.32
CA LEU A 696 42.63 -10.65 1.92
C LEU A 696 43.87 -11.31 1.32
N GLU A 697 43.72 -12.00 0.19
CA GLU A 697 44.87 -12.65 -0.47
C GLU A 697 45.95 -11.65 -0.87
N GLY A 698 45.57 -10.52 -1.45
CA GLY A 698 46.50 -9.53 -2.02
C GLY A 698 47.63 -9.14 -1.06
N PRO A 699 47.32 -8.55 0.09
CA PRO A 699 48.34 -8.11 1.06
C PRO A 699 48.89 -9.26 1.93
N PHE A 700 48.44 -10.50 1.77
CA PHE A 700 48.83 -11.58 2.68
C PHE A 700 50.33 -11.93 2.57
N SER A 701 51.05 -11.86 3.69
CA SER A 701 52.49 -12.08 3.77
C SER A 701 52.87 -12.89 5.01
N GLY A 702 53.20 -14.17 4.79
CA GLY A 702 53.63 -15.07 5.86
C GLY A 702 52.47 -15.55 6.73
N THR A 703 52.16 -14.83 7.81
CA THR A 703 51.09 -15.17 8.78
C THR A 703 50.07 -14.06 8.98
N GLU A 704 50.31 -12.88 8.41
CA GLU A 704 49.50 -11.66 8.55
C GLU A 704 49.45 -10.94 7.19
N MET A 705 48.69 -9.86 7.09
CA MET A 705 48.64 -8.98 5.91
C MET A 705 49.61 -7.81 6.05
N THR A 706 50.12 -7.29 4.93
CA THR A 706 50.82 -6.01 4.93
C THR A 706 49.81 -4.85 5.03
N ASN A 707 50.29 -3.71 5.54
CA ASN A 707 49.52 -2.48 5.72
C ASN A 707 50.16 -1.33 4.91
N ASP A 708 50.71 -1.66 3.74
CA ASP A 708 51.55 -0.74 2.96
C ASP A 708 50.80 0.56 2.57
N LEU A 709 49.51 0.45 2.23
CA LEU A 709 48.63 1.59 1.94
C LEU A 709 48.52 2.56 3.12
N ASN A 710 48.43 2.04 4.35
CA ASN A 710 48.36 2.85 5.56
C ASN A 710 49.73 3.49 5.86
N VAL A 711 50.81 2.71 5.78
CA VAL A 711 52.19 3.19 5.98
C VAL A 711 52.54 4.30 4.99
N ALA A 712 52.05 4.21 3.75
CA ALA A 712 52.23 5.22 2.72
C ALA A 712 51.29 6.43 2.85
N GLY A 713 50.28 6.38 3.75
CA GLY A 713 49.28 7.43 3.94
C GLY A 713 48.29 7.55 2.78
N ASN A 714 48.03 6.44 2.07
CA ASN A 714 47.17 6.40 0.89
C ASN A 714 45.72 5.99 1.20
N LEU A 715 45.43 5.46 2.40
CA LEU A 715 44.05 5.11 2.77
C LEU A 715 43.17 6.38 2.82
N PRO A 716 41.96 6.33 2.24
CA PRO A 716 41.02 7.44 2.33
C PRO A 716 40.52 7.60 3.77
N LEU A 717 40.24 8.85 4.15
CA LEU A 717 39.69 9.18 5.47
C LEU A 717 38.15 9.01 5.54
N SER A 718 37.48 8.99 4.39
CA SER A 718 36.06 8.64 4.24
C SER A 718 35.94 7.24 3.63
N GLN A 719 34.87 6.53 3.98
CA GLN A 719 34.58 5.21 3.42
C GLN A 719 34.43 5.24 1.87
N PRO A 720 34.94 4.23 1.12
CA PRO A 720 34.99 4.24 -0.34
C PRO A 720 33.80 3.54 -1.07
N TYR A 721 32.78 3.10 -0.35
CA TYR A 721 31.67 2.27 -0.83
C TYR A 721 30.40 3.07 -1.23
N ASN A 722 30.47 4.40 -1.27
CA ASN A 722 29.36 5.27 -1.73
C ASN A 722 29.21 5.37 -3.26
N ILE A 723 29.82 4.43 -4.00
CA ILE A 723 29.76 4.32 -5.45
C ILE A 723 29.19 2.97 -5.87
N ILE A 724 28.80 2.85 -7.13
CA ILE A 724 28.39 1.58 -7.75
C ILE A 724 29.52 0.54 -7.59
N PRO A 725 29.20 -0.73 -7.24
CA PRO A 725 27.86 -1.32 -7.14
C PRO A 725 27.16 -1.13 -5.78
N TRP A 726 27.88 -0.76 -4.72
CA TRP A 726 27.34 -0.81 -3.36
C TRP A 726 26.36 0.31 -3.03
N ASN A 727 26.58 1.51 -3.58
CA ASN A 727 25.81 2.73 -3.29
C ASN A 727 25.54 2.90 -1.78
N TYR A 728 26.54 2.60 -0.95
CA TYR A 728 26.40 2.61 0.50
C TYR A 728 26.36 4.06 0.99
N THR A 729 25.26 4.43 1.66
CA THR A 729 24.95 5.81 2.07
C THR A 729 25.56 6.21 3.41
N GLY A 730 26.30 5.33 4.08
CA GLY A 730 26.98 5.63 5.34
C GLY A 730 27.97 6.79 5.20
N ASP A 731 28.09 7.59 6.26
CA ASP A 731 28.91 8.80 6.33
C ASP A 731 30.20 8.61 7.13
N GLU A 732 30.65 7.35 7.31
CA GLU A 732 31.82 7.03 8.12
C GLU A 732 33.07 7.78 7.67
N PHE A 733 33.66 8.49 8.63
CA PHE A 733 34.82 9.36 8.44
C PHE A 733 35.71 9.37 9.68
N VAL A 734 37.03 9.45 9.48
CA VAL A 734 38.01 9.63 10.55
C VAL A 734 38.94 10.82 10.26
N ASP A 735 39.30 11.59 11.29
CA ASP A 735 40.28 12.68 11.14
C ASP A 735 41.69 12.18 10.79
N SER A 736 41.99 10.93 11.17
CA SER A 736 43.22 10.20 10.83
C SER A 736 43.00 8.71 11.03
N ILE A 737 43.66 7.86 10.24
CA ILE A 737 43.62 6.40 10.45
C ILE A 737 44.12 6.08 11.86
N PRO A 738 43.28 5.48 12.73
CA PRO A 738 43.51 5.47 14.17
C PRO A 738 44.52 4.41 14.64
N ASN A 739 44.70 3.35 13.85
CA ASN A 739 45.59 2.24 14.16
C ASN A 739 46.57 1.99 13.01
N ALA A 740 47.86 1.85 13.34
CA ALA A 740 48.91 1.59 12.37
C ALA A 740 48.76 0.23 11.67
N ASP A 741 48.09 -0.74 12.30
CA ASP A 741 47.88 -2.09 11.77
C ASP A 741 46.69 -2.19 10.78
N VAL A 742 45.97 -1.10 10.53
CA VAL A 742 44.89 -1.07 9.52
C VAL A 742 45.47 -1.35 8.13
N VAL A 743 44.88 -2.32 7.44
CA VAL A 743 45.19 -2.73 6.07
C VAL A 743 44.35 -1.93 5.08
N ASP A 744 43.02 -1.91 5.28
CA ASP A 744 42.08 -1.22 4.40
C ASP A 744 40.68 -1.09 5.05
N TRP A 745 39.79 -0.37 4.37
CA TRP A 745 38.36 -0.38 4.60
C TRP A 745 37.71 -1.66 4.05
N VAL A 746 36.75 -2.23 4.77
CA VAL A 746 35.82 -3.27 4.29
C VAL A 746 34.39 -2.82 4.55
N LEU A 747 33.45 -3.23 3.70
CA LEU A 747 32.03 -3.04 3.93
C LEU A 747 31.45 -4.36 4.43
N ILE A 748 30.89 -4.33 5.64
CA ILE A 748 30.16 -5.46 6.19
C ILE A 748 28.67 -5.28 5.93
N GLU A 749 28.01 -6.37 5.58
CA GLU A 749 26.58 -6.42 5.33
C GLU A 749 25.98 -7.60 6.09
N LEU A 750 24.92 -7.35 6.86
CA LEU A 750 24.24 -8.34 7.67
C LEU A 750 22.93 -8.74 7.01
N ARG A 751 22.67 -10.05 6.93
CA ARG A 751 21.45 -10.64 6.37
C ARG A 751 20.80 -11.56 7.41
N ASP A 752 19.49 -11.47 7.60
CA ASP A 752 18.74 -12.24 8.59
C ASP A 752 17.72 -13.17 7.92
N THR A 753 17.96 -14.47 8.01
CA THR A 753 17.13 -15.48 7.35
C THR A 753 17.28 -16.84 8.02
N THR A 754 16.50 -17.84 7.62
CA THR A 754 16.54 -19.17 8.24
C THR A 754 17.73 -20.01 7.77
N GLU A 755 18.22 -19.82 6.55
CA GLU A 755 19.34 -20.57 5.96
C GLU A 755 20.16 -19.75 4.95
N ALA A 756 21.43 -20.11 4.76
CA ALA A 756 22.37 -19.34 3.95
C ALA A 756 21.92 -19.14 2.49
N ALA A 757 21.20 -20.11 1.91
CA ALA A 757 20.73 -20.01 0.52
C ALA A 757 19.66 -18.93 0.30
N LEU A 758 18.96 -18.55 1.37
CA LEU A 758 17.93 -17.51 1.37
C LEU A 758 18.48 -16.14 1.81
N ALA A 759 19.77 -16.06 2.14
CA ALA A 759 20.40 -14.81 2.56
C ALA A 759 20.72 -13.98 1.31
N THR A 760 19.70 -13.45 0.65
CA THR A 760 19.77 -12.57 -0.55
C THR A 760 19.80 -11.10 -0.15
N GLY A 761 19.92 -10.18 -1.12
CA GLY A 761 19.83 -8.74 -0.86
C GLY A 761 18.52 -8.31 -0.18
N GLU A 762 17.42 -9.05 -0.37
CA GLU A 762 16.11 -8.80 0.25
C GLU A 762 16.10 -9.05 1.76
N THR A 763 17.01 -9.88 2.27
CA THR A 763 17.12 -10.21 3.69
C THR A 763 18.15 -9.36 4.43
N MET A 764 18.72 -8.35 3.76
CA MET A 764 19.69 -7.44 4.32
C MET A 764 19.06 -6.56 5.40
N ILE A 765 19.66 -6.53 6.58
CA ILE A 765 19.16 -5.77 7.74
C ILE A 765 20.09 -4.65 8.19
N ALA A 766 21.36 -4.66 7.76
CA ALA A 766 22.30 -3.58 8.07
C ALA A 766 23.56 -3.62 7.19
N ARG A 767 24.22 -2.46 7.04
CA ARG A 767 25.55 -2.31 6.44
C ARG A 767 26.40 -1.30 7.21
N GLN A 768 27.71 -1.54 7.29
CA GLN A 768 28.66 -0.62 7.94
C GLN A 768 30.03 -0.67 7.25
N ALA A 769 30.63 0.49 6.99
CA ALA A 769 32.02 0.56 6.54
C ALA A 769 32.97 0.61 7.74
N VAL A 770 33.94 -0.30 7.78
CA VAL A 770 34.78 -0.58 8.95
C VAL A 770 36.23 -0.87 8.55
N PHE A 771 37.14 -0.95 9.52
CA PHE A 771 38.56 -1.21 9.26
C PHE A 771 38.92 -2.68 9.41
N LEU A 772 39.81 -3.15 8.53
CA LEU A 772 40.44 -4.48 8.63
C LEU A 772 41.89 -4.34 9.13
N LEU A 773 42.25 -5.07 10.18
CA LEU A 773 43.61 -5.13 10.72
C LEU A 773 44.46 -6.22 10.06
N ASN A 774 45.79 -6.08 10.13
CA ASN A 774 46.76 -7.02 9.53
C ASN A 774 46.64 -8.47 10.01
N ASN A 775 46.16 -8.69 11.24
CA ASN A 775 45.90 -10.00 11.81
C ASN A 775 44.56 -10.61 11.36
N GLY A 776 43.81 -9.90 10.51
CA GLY A 776 42.53 -10.30 9.93
C GLY A 776 41.29 -9.88 10.73
N ILE A 777 41.45 -9.25 11.90
CA ILE A 777 40.31 -8.82 12.73
C ILE A 777 39.68 -7.57 12.11
N ILE A 778 38.36 -7.55 12.04
CA ILE A 778 37.57 -6.37 11.66
C ILE A 778 37.22 -5.56 12.92
N VAL A 779 37.43 -4.25 12.86
CA VAL A 779 37.24 -3.30 13.97
C VAL A 779 36.48 -2.06 13.49
N GLY A 780 35.85 -1.35 14.41
CA GLY A 780 35.16 -0.09 14.14
C GLY A 780 36.13 1.07 13.82
N LEU A 781 35.58 2.28 13.76
CA LEU A 781 36.32 3.48 13.33
C LEU A 781 37.38 3.99 14.32
N ASP A 782 37.41 3.47 15.54
CA ASP A 782 38.45 3.74 16.53
C ASP A 782 39.69 2.84 16.37
N GLY A 783 39.59 1.78 15.56
CA GLY A 783 40.67 0.88 15.22
C GLY A 783 41.13 -0.05 16.35
N ASP A 784 40.39 -0.17 17.47
CA ASP A 784 40.76 -1.00 18.62
C ASP A 784 40.03 -2.35 18.61
N THR A 785 40.53 -3.32 19.38
CA THR A 785 40.00 -4.69 19.50
C THR A 785 39.20 -4.90 20.80
N CYS A 786 39.02 -3.83 21.59
CA CYS A 786 38.20 -3.85 22.80
C CYS A 786 36.71 -4.06 22.47
N SER A 787 35.92 -4.56 23.42
CA SER A 787 34.51 -4.91 23.18
C SER A 787 33.63 -3.73 22.71
N GLU A 788 34.00 -2.51 23.08
CA GLU A 788 33.31 -1.26 22.68
C GLU A 788 33.73 -0.76 21.29
N ALA A 789 34.81 -1.31 20.72
CA ALA A 789 35.41 -0.94 19.45
C ALA A 789 34.95 -1.85 18.28
N ARG A 790 34.09 -2.83 18.56
CA ARG A 790 33.54 -3.74 17.56
C ARG A 790 32.51 -3.02 16.68
N PRO A 791 32.39 -3.40 15.39
CA PRO A 791 31.24 -3.02 14.59
C PRO A 791 29.94 -3.30 15.35
N CYS A 792 29.06 -2.31 15.39
CA CYS A 792 27.88 -2.31 16.23
C CYS A 792 26.67 -1.90 15.40
N PHE A 793 25.58 -2.66 15.56
CA PHE A 793 24.34 -2.46 14.83
C PHE A 793 23.15 -2.36 15.79
N SER A 794 22.20 -1.52 15.41
CA SER A 794 20.93 -1.30 16.10
C SER A 794 19.78 -1.96 15.34
N THR A 795 19.94 -3.24 14.97
CA THR A 795 18.98 -3.98 14.15
C THR A 795 18.44 -5.20 14.89
N ARG A 796 17.16 -5.50 14.65
CA ARG A 796 16.49 -6.69 15.22
C ARG A 796 16.89 -7.92 14.39
N ILE A 797 17.15 -9.02 15.08
CA ILE A 797 17.47 -10.30 14.47
C ILE A 797 16.37 -11.27 14.88
N THR A 798 15.69 -11.82 13.89
CA THR A 798 14.49 -12.65 14.04
C THR A 798 14.78 -14.12 13.71
N ASN A 799 15.74 -14.37 12.81
CA ASN A 799 16.13 -15.71 12.40
C ASN A 799 17.61 -15.96 12.72
N ASN A 800 18.40 -16.35 11.72
CA ASN A 800 19.83 -16.55 11.81
C ASN A 800 20.56 -15.43 11.07
N LEU A 801 21.55 -14.84 11.74
CA LEU A 801 22.38 -13.80 11.16
C LEU A 801 23.47 -14.41 10.27
N PHE A 802 23.58 -13.92 9.04
CA PHE A 802 24.67 -14.17 8.10
C PHE A 802 25.39 -12.85 7.79
N VAL A 803 26.68 -12.92 7.48
CA VAL A 803 27.49 -11.74 7.15
C VAL A 803 28.11 -11.88 5.77
N VAL A 804 28.05 -10.79 5.00
CA VAL A 804 28.76 -10.61 3.75
C VAL A 804 29.91 -9.62 3.98
N ILE A 805 31.08 -9.95 3.45
CA ILE A 805 32.25 -9.07 3.42
C ILE A 805 32.46 -8.61 1.99
N TRP A 806 32.36 -7.31 1.78
CA TRP A 806 32.68 -6.65 0.53
C TRP A 806 34.01 -5.91 0.63
N HIS A 807 34.78 -5.95 -0.45
CA HIS A 807 36.04 -5.23 -0.57
C HIS A 807 36.22 -4.71 -2.00
N ARG A 808 37.01 -3.65 -2.15
CA ARG A 808 37.11 -2.86 -3.40
C ARG A 808 37.84 -3.53 -4.57
N ASN A 809 38.60 -4.60 -4.32
CA ASN A 809 39.35 -5.32 -5.35
C ASN A 809 39.41 -6.85 -5.13
N HIS A 810 38.61 -7.37 -4.21
CA HIS A 810 38.50 -8.78 -3.90
C HIS A 810 37.05 -9.24 -4.10
N LEU A 811 36.86 -10.52 -4.45
CA LEU A 811 35.52 -11.11 -4.54
C LEU A 811 34.84 -11.11 -3.18
N GLY A 812 33.60 -10.60 -3.14
CA GLY A 812 32.77 -10.66 -1.95
C GLY A 812 32.49 -12.10 -1.50
N ILE A 813 32.42 -12.31 -0.19
CA ILE A 813 32.10 -13.61 0.40
C ILE A 813 31.02 -13.47 1.46
N MET A 814 30.20 -14.51 1.60
CA MET A 814 29.19 -14.61 2.66
C MET A 814 29.50 -15.80 3.57
N SER A 815 29.18 -15.70 4.86
CA SER A 815 29.27 -16.81 5.82
C SER A 815 28.43 -18.02 5.36
N ALA A 816 29.01 -19.22 5.38
CA ALA A 816 28.30 -20.47 5.04
C ALA A 816 27.31 -20.93 6.11
N ASN A 817 27.55 -20.51 7.36
CA ASN A 817 26.78 -20.89 8.53
C ASN A 817 26.39 -19.63 9.30
N PRO A 818 25.31 -19.66 10.10
CA PRO A 818 24.95 -18.56 10.98
C PRO A 818 26.10 -18.10 11.87
N LEU A 819 26.13 -16.80 12.16
CA LEU A 819 27.02 -16.24 13.17
C LEU A 819 26.68 -16.82 14.55
N THR A 820 27.71 -17.08 15.35
CA THR A 820 27.50 -17.61 16.70
C THR A 820 27.27 -16.44 17.67
N GLU A 821 26.08 -16.37 18.26
CA GLU A 821 25.74 -15.38 19.28
C GLU A 821 26.20 -15.86 20.67
N SER A 822 26.82 -14.96 21.43
CA SER A 822 27.06 -15.15 22.86
C SER A 822 27.19 -13.81 23.59
N GLY A 823 26.16 -13.42 24.32
CA GLY A 823 26.18 -12.23 25.19
C GLY A 823 26.14 -10.91 24.42
N GLY A 824 25.33 -10.85 23.36
CA GLY A 824 25.17 -9.69 22.47
C GLY A 824 26.25 -9.55 21.41
N VAL A 825 27.14 -10.54 21.29
CA VAL A 825 28.26 -10.56 20.35
C VAL A 825 28.07 -11.70 19.37
N TYR A 826 28.03 -11.37 18.08
CA TYR A 826 27.95 -12.31 16.98
C TYR A 826 29.35 -12.54 16.40
N THR A 827 29.84 -13.78 16.45
CA THR A 827 31.21 -14.10 16.03
C THR A 827 31.25 -14.95 14.76
N TYR A 828 32.20 -14.63 13.87
CA TYR A 828 32.52 -15.44 12.69
C TYR A 828 34.00 -15.38 12.31
N ASP A 829 34.57 -16.51 11.88
CA ASP A 829 35.96 -16.59 11.42
C ASP A 829 36.05 -17.32 10.07
N PHE A 830 36.19 -16.53 9.00
CA PHE A 830 36.32 -17.03 7.63
C PHE A 830 37.64 -17.79 7.38
N THR A 831 38.65 -17.58 8.22
CA THR A 831 40.04 -17.96 7.95
C THR A 831 40.35 -19.43 8.20
N THR A 832 39.42 -20.16 8.82
CA THR A 832 39.66 -21.51 9.38
C THR A 832 39.39 -22.67 8.41
N GLY A 833 38.75 -22.43 7.26
CA GLY A 833 38.45 -23.51 6.31
C GLY A 833 37.58 -23.06 5.14
N SER A 834 37.63 -23.78 4.01
CA SER A 834 36.78 -23.50 2.83
C SER A 834 35.29 -23.46 3.13
N GLY A 835 34.81 -24.29 4.07
CA GLY A 835 33.40 -24.36 4.46
C GLY A 835 32.91 -23.20 5.34
N GLN A 836 33.73 -22.17 5.57
CA GLN A 836 33.29 -20.96 6.26
C GLN A 836 32.64 -19.94 5.32
N ALA A 837 32.91 -20.00 4.01
CA ALA A 837 32.23 -19.15 3.04
C ALA A 837 31.22 -19.97 2.23
N TYR A 838 30.08 -19.37 1.91
CA TYR A 838 28.94 -19.99 1.25
C TYR A 838 29.22 -20.24 -0.23
N GLY A 839 28.85 -21.41 -0.76
CA GLY A 839 28.94 -21.76 -2.18
C GLY A 839 30.11 -22.68 -2.56
N SER A 840 30.43 -22.74 -3.85
CA SER A 840 31.48 -23.63 -4.39
C SER A 840 32.75 -22.87 -4.72
N LEU A 841 33.85 -23.19 -4.04
CA LEU A 841 35.12 -22.44 -4.09
C LEU A 841 34.97 -20.93 -3.81
N PRO A 842 34.25 -20.53 -2.74
CA PRO A 842 33.95 -19.13 -2.47
C PRO A 842 35.15 -18.32 -1.95
N GLN A 843 36.19 -18.99 -1.44
CA GLN A 843 37.39 -18.35 -0.92
C GLN A 843 38.64 -19.20 -1.18
N LYS A 844 39.82 -18.58 -1.12
CA LYS A 844 41.11 -19.18 -1.47
C LYS A 844 41.84 -19.71 -0.24
N GLU A 845 42.44 -20.89 -0.35
CA GLU A 845 43.50 -21.32 0.59
C GLU A 845 44.79 -20.57 0.21
N ILE A 846 45.06 -19.44 0.88
CA ILE A 846 46.19 -18.56 0.57
C ILE A 846 47.51 -19.27 0.88
N VAL A 847 47.56 -19.89 2.07
CA VAL A 847 48.61 -20.82 2.50
C VAL A 847 47.94 -21.97 3.26
N LEU A 848 48.65 -23.09 3.41
CA LEU A 848 48.09 -24.31 4.00
C LEU A 848 47.36 -24.03 5.33
N GLY A 849 46.05 -24.24 5.35
CA GLY A 849 45.19 -24.06 6.52
C GLY A 849 44.73 -22.63 6.80
N ILE A 850 45.07 -21.64 5.97
CA ILE A 850 44.62 -20.25 6.10
C ILE A 850 43.87 -19.85 4.84
N TRP A 851 42.65 -19.34 5.04
CA TRP A 851 41.71 -19.00 3.97
C TRP A 851 41.42 -17.49 3.95
N GLY A 852 41.12 -16.95 2.76
CA GLY A 852 40.75 -15.55 2.58
C GLY A 852 40.18 -15.25 1.20
N LEU A 853 39.77 -14.00 0.97
CA LEU A 853 39.10 -13.57 -0.26
C LEU A 853 40.06 -13.66 -1.45
N TYR A 854 39.53 -14.05 -2.60
CA TYR A 854 40.24 -13.97 -3.87
C TYR A 854 40.47 -12.52 -4.27
N SER A 855 41.71 -12.17 -4.58
CA SER A 855 42.04 -10.84 -5.13
C SER A 855 41.97 -10.83 -6.67
N GLY A 856 41.51 -9.73 -7.26
CA GLY A 856 41.53 -9.52 -8.72
C GLY A 856 40.26 -8.98 -9.34
N ASP A 857 39.20 -8.73 -8.55
CA ASP A 857 37.92 -8.16 -9.02
C ASP A 857 37.99 -6.63 -8.93
N GLY A 858 38.68 -6.02 -9.88
CA GLY A 858 38.98 -4.59 -9.85
C GLY A 858 37.84 -3.70 -10.34
N ASN A 859 36.89 -4.26 -11.09
CA ASN A 859 35.69 -3.55 -11.55
C ASN A 859 34.47 -3.82 -10.66
N CYS A 860 34.60 -4.71 -9.67
CA CYS A 860 33.59 -5.02 -8.67
C CYS A 860 32.33 -5.64 -9.30
N ASP A 861 32.48 -6.40 -10.38
CA ASP A 861 31.36 -7.06 -11.06
C ASP A 861 31.06 -8.47 -10.51
N GLY A 862 31.84 -8.91 -9.50
CA GLY A 862 31.70 -10.21 -8.88
C GLY A 862 32.40 -11.34 -9.66
N TYR A 863 33.19 -11.05 -10.70
CA TYR A 863 33.90 -12.05 -11.49
C TYR A 863 35.32 -11.62 -11.86
N ILE A 864 36.32 -12.39 -11.45
CA ILE A 864 37.72 -12.15 -11.85
C ILE A 864 37.90 -12.63 -13.29
N ASN A 865 37.91 -11.70 -14.24
CA ASN A 865 37.93 -11.99 -15.65
C ASN A 865 38.75 -10.98 -16.48
N GLY A 866 38.70 -11.09 -17.80
CA GLY A 866 39.46 -10.23 -18.71
C GLY A 866 39.16 -8.74 -18.56
N SER A 867 37.97 -8.37 -18.09
CA SER A 867 37.52 -7.00 -17.88
C SER A 867 38.29 -6.29 -16.78
N ASP A 868 38.60 -6.97 -15.67
CA ASP A 868 39.44 -6.44 -14.59
C ASP A 868 40.81 -6.04 -15.11
N LYS A 869 41.37 -6.90 -15.96
CA LYS A 869 42.65 -6.61 -16.57
C LYS A 869 42.57 -5.46 -17.57
N SER A 870 41.65 -5.53 -18.55
CA SER A 870 41.62 -4.57 -19.66
C SER A 870 41.09 -3.20 -19.28
N ASN A 871 40.14 -3.15 -18.36
CA ASN A 871 39.42 -1.91 -18.03
C ASN A 871 40.02 -1.23 -16.80
N ILE A 872 40.54 -2.02 -15.83
CA ILE A 872 41.04 -1.50 -14.55
C ILE A 872 42.57 -1.55 -14.51
N TRP A 873 43.18 -2.73 -14.52
CA TRP A 873 44.63 -2.85 -14.36
C TRP A 873 45.41 -2.15 -15.49
N GLU A 874 45.04 -2.34 -16.76
CA GLU A 874 45.75 -1.71 -17.89
C GLU A 874 45.67 -0.18 -17.88
N SER A 875 44.56 0.39 -17.38
CA SER A 875 44.37 1.84 -17.31
C SER A 875 45.15 2.48 -16.15
N GLN A 876 45.44 1.70 -15.11
CA GLN A 876 46.14 2.14 -13.91
C GLN A 876 47.62 1.69 -13.87
N ALA A 877 48.05 0.79 -14.76
CA ALA A 877 49.42 0.26 -14.77
C ALA A 877 50.50 1.35 -14.78
N GLY A 878 51.40 1.30 -13.79
CA GLY A 878 52.48 2.25 -13.56
C GLY A 878 52.13 3.42 -12.65
N THR A 879 50.92 3.46 -12.07
CA THR A 879 50.56 4.41 -11.01
C THR A 879 50.86 3.84 -9.62
N ALA A 880 50.89 4.74 -8.63
CA ALA A 880 50.99 4.37 -7.22
C ALA A 880 49.95 5.16 -6.40
N GLY A 881 49.31 4.52 -5.43
CA GLY A 881 48.25 5.10 -4.60
C GLY A 881 47.15 4.10 -4.26
N TYR A 882 45.97 4.61 -3.88
CA TYR A 882 44.79 3.80 -3.55
C TYR A 882 43.95 3.53 -4.81
N PHE A 883 44.28 2.45 -5.51
CA PHE A 883 43.68 2.10 -6.80
C PHE A 883 43.09 0.68 -6.77
N THR A 884 41.98 0.44 -7.48
CA THR A 884 41.33 -0.89 -7.50
C THR A 884 42.12 -1.93 -8.31
N GLY A 885 43.01 -1.51 -9.21
CA GLY A 885 43.93 -2.39 -9.94
C GLY A 885 45.19 -2.80 -9.17
N ASP A 886 45.42 -2.26 -7.97
CA ASP A 886 46.49 -2.66 -7.04
C ASP A 886 46.02 -3.93 -6.28
N PHE A 887 46.09 -5.08 -6.94
CA PHE A 887 45.56 -6.35 -6.45
C PHE A 887 46.39 -6.96 -5.32
N ASN A 888 47.70 -6.67 -5.25
CA ASN A 888 48.53 -7.09 -4.12
C ASN A 888 48.55 -6.07 -2.95
N MET A 889 47.97 -4.89 -3.16
CA MET A 889 47.83 -3.82 -2.17
C MET A 889 49.17 -3.27 -1.64
N ASP A 890 50.21 -3.30 -2.48
CA ASP A 890 51.55 -2.81 -2.15
C ASP A 890 51.77 -1.31 -2.48
N CYS A 891 50.67 -0.62 -2.84
CA CYS A 891 50.59 0.75 -3.34
C CYS A 891 50.95 0.93 -4.82
N ASN A 892 51.39 -0.08 -5.57
CA ASN A 892 51.82 0.08 -6.96
C ASN A 892 51.00 -0.82 -7.89
N VAL A 893 50.39 -0.24 -8.92
CA VAL A 893 49.73 -1.03 -9.96
C VAL A 893 50.79 -1.46 -10.98
N ASP A 894 51.30 -2.67 -10.87
CA ASP A 894 52.37 -3.18 -11.73
C ASP A 894 52.16 -4.64 -12.19
N ASN A 895 53.20 -5.23 -12.80
CA ASN A 895 53.08 -6.56 -13.37
C ASN A 895 52.90 -7.67 -12.32
N ASN A 896 53.22 -7.43 -11.05
CA ASN A 896 53.03 -8.39 -9.97
C ASN A 896 51.53 -8.57 -9.67
N ASP A 897 50.74 -7.49 -9.64
CA ASP A 897 49.27 -7.57 -9.53
C ASP A 897 48.67 -8.49 -10.58
N LYS A 898 49.08 -8.28 -11.83
CA LYS A 898 48.54 -9.07 -12.94
C LYS A 898 49.05 -10.51 -12.91
N ASN A 899 50.36 -10.72 -12.77
CA ASN A 899 50.97 -12.02 -13.00
C ASN A 899 50.87 -12.95 -11.79
N ASP A 900 50.96 -12.39 -10.58
CA ASP A 900 51.07 -13.14 -9.35
C ASP A 900 49.74 -13.20 -8.59
N VAL A 901 48.80 -12.29 -8.88
CA VAL A 901 47.48 -12.23 -8.20
C VAL A 901 46.30 -12.46 -9.16
N TRP A 902 46.03 -11.57 -10.11
CA TRP A 902 44.88 -11.67 -11.03
C TRP A 902 44.90 -12.95 -11.86
N LYS A 903 46.04 -13.26 -12.51
CA LYS A 903 46.13 -14.38 -13.44
C LYS A 903 45.92 -15.75 -12.77
N PRO A 904 46.45 -16.04 -11.56
CA PRO A 904 46.10 -17.26 -10.83
C PRO A 904 44.63 -17.39 -10.44
N ASN A 905 43.91 -16.27 -10.33
CA ASN A 905 42.51 -16.22 -9.89
C ASN A 905 41.50 -16.04 -11.04
N GLU A 906 41.98 -15.86 -12.27
CA GLU A 906 41.14 -15.72 -13.47
C GLU A 906 40.14 -16.89 -13.58
N GLY A 907 38.86 -16.55 -13.70
CA GLY A 907 37.74 -17.49 -13.80
C GLY A 907 37.02 -17.77 -12.47
N MET A 908 37.43 -17.16 -11.37
CA MET A 908 36.69 -17.18 -10.11
C MET A 908 35.57 -16.14 -10.10
N GLY A 909 34.48 -16.42 -9.38
CA GLY A 909 33.37 -15.49 -9.20
C GLY A 909 32.78 -15.60 -7.79
N SER A 910 32.15 -14.51 -7.35
CA SER A 910 31.46 -14.42 -6.08
C SER A 910 30.37 -15.49 -5.99
N GLN A 911 30.10 -15.95 -4.77
CA GLN A 911 29.05 -16.92 -4.46
C GLN A 911 27.98 -16.32 -3.54
N VAL A 912 28.06 -15.02 -3.25
CA VAL A 912 27.04 -14.29 -2.50
C VAL A 912 25.72 -14.37 -3.28
N PRO A 913 24.60 -14.79 -2.65
CA PRO A 913 23.30 -14.80 -3.30
C PRO A 913 22.87 -13.37 -3.66
N ASP A 914 22.36 -13.19 -4.87
CA ASP A 914 21.75 -11.92 -5.31
C ASP A 914 20.32 -11.82 -4.76
#